data_AF-A0A812K0F8-F1
#
_entry.id   AF-A0A812K0F8-F1
#
_cell.length_a   1.000
_cell.length_b   1.000
_cell.length_c   1.000
_cell.angle_alpha   90.00
_cell.angle_beta   90.00
_cell.angle_gamma   90.00
#
_symmetry.space_group_name_H-M   'P 1'
#
loop_
_entity.id
_entity.type
_entity.pdbx_description
1 polymer ?
#
loop_
_entity_poly.entity_id
_entity_poly.type
_entity_poly.pdbx_seq_one_letter_code
_entity_poly.pdbx_strand_id
1 'polypeptide(L)'
;MDSTLRFEEVDQFLADPDPTVRLRTLNLLQEQWPSELLAHHQEKVTPLVADPRREVSSKALSLLQELMPSDRILQHLHTFFPWLKSADPWVKTSTRRLFEKKISGDVLSQHFQMIVPVLLADPQLQLWSFGLLRGKVSSEQLTGHLDLIMDHMAHHDWGVKRRTLEFIQEEMPREMGADQCQQIAPLLVHDDWEVRSWTLTLLSERLPSELLAQLAEKVIALAGDPRWEVQQQAVDLLEKKMPMELIIKHFQNLLARLQQADPRIRKSSLRVFEKRISNAILAEHFEKLVPLLLSDPELQLWALKFLKGRVSPKHLPELIDLIMLHLVSHKTWKKQKALELMKVHLPDELRACHIDRIEKLLVDTDCKVRIWTLELLDQRMPGKLLVQHWKTLWPLLDDESHKVQMAAAKLFIEKGSGLRREHVAEHCEQFAALLAKTGQIESVESAFQDILSPSPTKDKVARLLSKLPVSSFVAQHMEQIASWQDQSGNTWLHLAAAKGHLEACKALVDTAGLALRALNDAGEEPLSLAATREVDRFLRSRMHFQETRFGHGNAYHDMVKDERWVSEVVWYTVPLPGMAGHLGGMHSFLVITVSDADLTAAKRYVLEKAGSAAREAHQKNGVFVGTQGLETNLRSVPGVQAYKNLAKGNLQKELKVRKLYLEAHCTGQYDLASSNCHHAAQRVFNFCCIRHEDREVEPPNSWLAKLGATFQLTGLFNSSRSSSEGSGSRVGSAESQVASTSRPVDTPSGFTAAVDLGSDAFSEIAAALSHAVYEEETSGLLKPLEAEIAVIHNKLGKAVVVYDQATGSRHRVDPDERKSISIPKERATVDVYAVASLHATWKQTSQSPVQWLLARSGTAIFASFRGTDDVQDAAIDLSAVPDTVRFKEHCIGVHGGMAHALEQDGDEVSNVVNDVLGALKQHHRVGEQLVLCGHSLGGGYAQIMALHLLSRKLSVSAVRTFGAPHVLVPPKNRSSQMWQKLHAITQHWVHDWDP
;
A
#
# COMPACT_ATOMS: atom_id res chain seq x y z
N MET A 1 114.63 44.43 51.74
CA MET A 1 114.06 43.06 51.70
C MET A 1 113.69 42.79 50.28
N ASP A 2 114.38 41.82 49.69
CA ASP A 2 114.46 41.53 48.26
C ASP A 2 113.11 41.29 47.60
N SER A 3 113.04 41.67 46.33
CA SER A 3 111.92 41.49 45.41
C SER A 3 111.71 40.03 44.95
N THR A 4 112.32 39.05 45.63
CA THR A 4 112.22 37.62 45.30
C THR A 4 111.87 36.86 46.57
N LEU A 5 110.64 36.34 46.60
CA LEU A 5 110.12 35.59 47.74
C LEU A 5 110.53 34.12 47.53
N ARG A 6 111.17 33.48 48.51
CA ARG A 6 111.60 32.07 48.35
C ARG A 6 110.39 31.16 48.52
N PHE A 7 110.30 30.14 47.66
CA PHE A 7 109.16 29.20 47.64
C PHE A 7 108.86 28.58 49.03
N GLU A 8 109.89 28.30 49.84
CA GLU A 8 109.76 27.71 51.19
C GLU A 8 109.24 28.70 52.26
N GLU A 9 109.37 30.02 52.04
CA GLU A 9 109.01 31.06 53.03
C GLU A 9 107.56 31.54 52.85
N VAL A 10 106.93 31.22 51.72
CA VAL A 10 105.56 31.62 51.36
C VAL A 10 104.55 31.28 52.44
N ASP A 11 104.53 30.02 52.92
CA ASP A 11 103.53 29.54 53.87
C ASP A 11 103.62 30.23 55.23
N GLN A 12 104.85 30.57 55.65
CA GLN A 12 105.09 31.31 56.88
C GLN A 12 104.55 32.73 56.79
N PHE A 13 104.76 33.40 55.65
CA PHE A 13 104.26 34.76 55.43
C PHE A 13 102.75 34.83 55.15
N LEU A 14 102.14 33.77 54.66
CA LEU A 14 100.68 33.64 54.56
C LEU A 14 100.02 33.49 55.94
N ALA A 15 100.72 32.91 56.92
CA ALA A 15 100.25 32.76 58.30
C ALA A 15 100.65 33.91 59.23
N ASP A 16 101.32 34.95 58.71
CA ASP A 16 101.80 36.09 59.50
C ASP A 16 100.61 36.85 60.14
N PRO A 17 100.69 37.32 61.40
CA PRO A 17 99.63 38.10 62.04
C PRO A 17 99.37 39.47 61.39
N ASP A 18 100.33 40.06 60.66
CA ASP A 18 100.15 41.33 59.94
C ASP A 18 99.43 41.10 58.59
N PRO A 19 98.20 41.62 58.41
CA PRO A 19 97.47 41.50 57.15
C PRO A 19 98.17 42.16 55.95
N THR A 20 99.05 43.13 56.19
CA THR A 20 99.81 43.82 55.15
C THR A 20 100.88 42.90 54.57
N VAL A 21 101.50 42.07 55.42
CA VAL A 21 102.41 40.99 55.03
C VAL A 21 101.65 39.94 54.24
N ARG A 22 100.50 39.46 54.74
CA ARG A 22 99.65 38.49 54.03
C ARG A 22 99.23 38.98 52.64
N LEU A 23 98.74 40.23 52.52
CA LEU A 23 98.34 40.81 51.23
C LEU A 23 99.51 40.92 50.24
N ARG A 24 100.68 41.34 50.72
CA ARG A 24 101.88 41.46 49.89
C ARG A 24 102.35 40.09 49.41
N THR A 25 102.31 39.08 50.26
CA THR A 25 102.63 37.70 49.91
C THR A 25 101.65 37.15 48.87
N LEU A 26 100.35 37.42 49.01
CA LEU A 26 99.33 37.03 48.01
C LEU A 26 99.55 37.74 46.65
N ASN A 27 99.94 39.02 46.64
CA ASN A 27 100.26 39.72 45.39
C ASN A 27 101.50 39.13 44.70
N LEU A 28 102.57 38.88 45.46
CA LEU A 28 103.80 38.27 44.95
C LEU A 28 103.55 36.84 44.45
N LEU A 29 102.68 36.09 45.14
CA LEU A 29 102.22 34.78 44.70
C LEU A 29 101.59 34.82 43.31
N GLN A 30 100.75 35.84 43.02
CA GLN A 30 100.13 35.98 41.69
C GLN A 30 101.13 36.38 40.60
N GLU A 31 102.12 37.22 40.94
CA GLU A 31 103.04 37.82 39.96
C GLU A 31 104.23 36.91 39.60
N GLN A 32 104.71 36.07 40.53
CA GLN A 32 106.03 35.43 40.41
C GLN A 32 106.02 33.95 40.01
N TRP A 33 104.90 33.22 40.14
CA TRP A 33 104.89 31.77 39.95
C TRP A 33 103.88 31.25 38.91
N PRO A 34 104.22 30.19 38.15
CA PRO A 34 103.28 29.46 37.32
C PRO A 34 102.18 28.80 38.15
N SER A 35 101.00 28.62 37.55
CA SER A 35 99.81 28.03 38.18
C SER A 35 100.03 26.66 38.84
N GLU A 36 101.02 25.88 38.38
CA GLU A 36 101.38 24.55 38.90
C GLU A 36 102.06 24.59 40.27
N LEU A 37 102.93 25.58 40.53
CA LEU A 37 103.66 25.75 41.80
C LEU A 37 102.77 26.39 42.88
N LEU A 38 101.86 27.27 42.45
CA LEU A 38 100.84 27.88 43.30
C LEU A 38 99.86 26.87 43.89
N ALA A 39 99.73 25.67 43.29
CA ALA A 39 98.91 24.60 43.84
C ALA A 39 99.41 24.08 45.20
N HIS A 40 100.72 24.19 45.48
CA HIS A 40 101.33 23.70 46.72
C HIS A 40 100.94 24.51 47.96
N HIS A 41 100.61 25.79 47.78
CA HIS A 41 100.27 26.73 48.86
C HIS A 41 98.75 26.92 49.06
N GLN A 42 97.91 26.20 48.30
CA GLN A 42 96.45 26.34 48.34
C GLN A 42 95.85 26.08 49.73
N GLU A 43 96.38 25.12 50.49
CA GLU A 43 95.90 24.80 51.84
C GLU A 43 96.09 25.95 52.84
N LYS A 44 97.10 26.81 52.62
CA LYS A 44 97.37 27.99 53.46
C LYS A 44 96.68 29.25 52.94
N VAL A 45 96.42 29.35 51.63
CA VAL A 45 95.63 30.45 51.04
C VAL A 45 94.14 30.31 51.35
N THR A 46 93.62 29.08 51.44
CA THR A 46 92.19 28.80 51.66
C THR A 46 91.63 29.48 52.92
N PRO A 47 92.22 29.33 54.12
CA PRO A 47 91.75 30.01 55.34
C PRO A 47 91.70 31.55 55.26
N LEU A 48 92.55 32.17 54.42
CA LEU A 48 92.63 33.63 54.26
C LEU A 48 91.41 34.23 53.55
N VAL A 49 90.51 33.41 53.00
CA VAL A 49 89.20 33.86 52.50
C VAL A 49 88.33 34.41 53.63
N ALA A 50 88.53 33.94 54.86
CA ALA A 50 87.85 34.43 56.06
C ALA A 50 88.63 35.53 56.80
N ASP A 51 89.68 36.09 56.19
CA ASP A 51 90.46 37.16 56.80
C ASP A 51 89.56 38.39 57.09
N PRO A 52 89.63 38.99 58.29
CA PRO A 52 88.83 40.15 58.64
C PRO A 52 89.12 41.37 57.76
N ARG A 53 90.27 41.42 57.07
CA ARG A 53 90.64 42.50 56.15
C ARG A 53 90.25 42.16 54.72
N ARG A 54 89.33 42.97 54.16
CA ARG A 54 88.70 42.75 52.84
C ARG A 54 89.70 42.67 51.69
N GLU A 55 90.80 43.40 51.75
CA GLU A 55 91.83 43.36 50.71
C GLU A 55 92.53 42.00 50.66
N VAL A 56 92.80 41.40 51.82
CA VAL A 56 93.44 40.08 51.96
C VAL A 56 92.49 39.00 51.47
N SER A 57 91.25 39.00 51.94
CA SER A 57 90.24 38.01 51.53
C SER A 57 89.88 38.12 50.05
N SER A 58 89.80 39.33 49.49
CA SER A 58 89.58 39.55 48.05
C SER A 58 90.72 39.03 47.20
N LYS A 59 91.96 39.23 47.64
CA LYS A 59 93.12 38.73 46.91
C LYS A 59 93.24 37.21 47.01
N ALA A 60 93.03 36.65 48.20
CA ALA A 60 93.00 35.20 48.42
C ALA A 60 91.94 34.53 47.53
N LEU A 61 90.74 35.12 47.44
CA LEU A 61 89.66 34.57 46.63
C LEU A 61 89.92 34.70 45.12
N SER A 62 90.53 35.81 44.66
CA SER A 62 90.97 35.98 43.27
C SER A 62 92.02 34.93 42.88
N LEU A 63 92.98 34.66 43.77
CA LEU A 63 94.00 33.64 43.59
C LEU A 63 93.38 32.24 43.52
N LEU A 64 92.49 31.89 44.46
CA LEU A 64 91.78 30.60 44.42
C LEU A 64 90.94 30.46 43.15
N GLN A 65 90.38 31.56 42.64
CA GLN A 65 89.63 31.58 41.37
C GLN A 65 90.51 31.31 40.15
N GLU A 66 91.75 31.77 40.13
CA GLU A 66 92.70 31.53 39.04
C GLU A 66 93.32 30.13 39.15
N LEU A 67 93.65 29.68 40.36
CA LEU A 67 94.65 28.63 40.56
C LEU A 67 94.07 27.29 41.00
N MET A 68 92.89 27.26 41.64
CA MET A 68 92.35 25.99 42.15
C MET A 68 91.83 25.09 41.02
N PRO A 69 92.33 23.83 40.92
CA PRO A 69 91.69 22.79 40.14
C PRO A 69 90.33 22.43 40.75
N SER A 70 89.39 22.01 39.91
CA SER A 70 88.05 21.61 40.37
C SER A 70 88.07 20.46 41.37
N ASP A 71 89.03 19.53 41.25
CA ASP A 71 89.16 18.35 42.13
C ASP A 71 89.59 18.71 43.57
N ARG A 72 90.36 19.79 43.74
CA ARG A 72 90.83 20.28 45.06
C ARG A 72 89.70 20.94 45.85
N ILE A 73 88.74 21.57 45.17
CA ILE A 73 87.53 22.12 45.83
C ILE A 73 86.74 21.01 46.51
N LEU A 74 86.70 19.83 45.90
CA LEU A 74 85.96 18.67 46.41
C LEU A 74 86.57 18.09 47.69
N GLN A 75 87.91 18.01 47.74
CA GLN A 75 88.64 17.57 48.94
C GLN A 75 88.42 18.49 50.15
N HIS A 76 88.14 19.77 49.91
CA HIS A 76 87.98 20.79 50.94
C HIS A 76 86.55 21.31 51.10
N LEU A 77 85.53 20.64 50.56
CA LEU A 77 84.12 21.07 50.62
C LEU A 77 83.66 21.53 52.02
N HIS A 78 84.08 20.79 53.06
CA HIS A 78 83.77 21.10 54.46
C HIS A 78 84.23 22.50 54.92
N THR A 79 85.34 23.03 54.37
CA THR A 79 85.81 24.40 54.65
C THR A 79 85.02 25.47 53.88
N PHE A 80 84.48 25.15 52.70
CA PHE A 80 83.73 26.09 51.88
C PHE A 80 82.26 26.24 52.32
N PHE A 81 81.63 25.19 52.86
CA PHE A 81 80.22 25.23 53.29
C PHE A 81 79.88 26.36 54.28
N PRO A 82 80.69 26.63 55.34
CA PRO A 82 80.47 27.77 56.22
C PRO A 82 80.54 29.12 55.49
N TRP A 83 81.44 29.27 54.52
CA TRP A 83 81.60 30.53 53.76
C TRP A 83 80.47 30.80 52.78
N LEU A 84 79.90 29.75 52.19
CA LEU A 84 78.68 29.85 51.37
C LEU A 84 77.47 30.38 52.18
N LYS A 85 77.53 30.24 53.50
CA LYS A 85 76.53 30.69 54.50
C LYS A 85 76.98 31.88 55.35
N SER A 86 78.11 32.52 55.00
CA SER A 86 78.67 33.59 55.82
C SER A 86 77.68 34.75 56.02
N ALA A 87 77.67 35.32 57.22
CA ALA A 87 76.96 36.54 57.54
C ALA A 87 77.53 37.74 56.75
N ASP A 88 78.83 37.70 56.40
CA ASP A 88 79.47 38.70 55.54
C ASP A 88 78.97 38.55 54.08
N PRO A 89 78.25 39.55 53.53
CA PRO A 89 77.74 39.49 52.16
C PRO A 89 78.82 39.36 51.10
N TRP A 90 80.00 39.93 51.35
CA TRP A 90 81.12 39.92 50.42
C TRP A 90 81.74 38.52 50.35
N VAL A 91 82.06 37.91 51.50
CA VAL A 91 82.59 36.53 51.56
C VAL A 91 81.59 35.55 50.94
N LYS A 92 80.30 35.69 51.28
CA LYS A 92 79.22 34.85 50.75
C LYS A 92 79.10 34.95 49.23
N THR A 93 79.01 36.15 48.68
CA THR A 93 78.81 36.37 47.22
C THR A 93 80.04 35.93 46.44
N SER A 94 81.23 36.24 46.93
CA SER A 94 82.49 35.90 46.31
C SER A 94 82.73 34.39 46.30
N THR A 95 82.45 33.70 47.42
CA THR A 95 82.57 32.23 47.53
C THR A 95 81.57 31.53 46.61
N ARG A 96 80.33 32.04 46.51
CA ARG A 96 79.32 31.51 45.58
C ARG A 96 79.75 31.63 44.12
N ARG A 97 80.29 32.80 43.71
CA ARG A 97 80.84 33.00 42.35
C ARG A 97 82.02 32.08 42.04
N LEU A 98 82.89 31.84 43.02
CA LEU A 98 84.01 30.90 42.89
C LEU A 98 83.48 29.49 42.63
N PHE A 99 82.49 29.05 43.42
CA PHE A 99 81.81 27.77 43.26
C PHE A 99 81.14 27.64 41.89
N GLU A 100 80.40 28.67 41.45
CA GLU A 100 79.74 28.72 40.14
C GLU A 100 80.72 28.63 38.97
N LYS A 101 81.91 29.24 39.07
CA LYS A 101 82.91 29.21 38.00
C LYS A 101 83.69 27.90 37.94
N LYS A 102 83.96 27.26 39.09
CA LYS A 102 84.85 26.10 39.17
C LYS A 102 84.13 24.75 39.12
N ILE A 103 82.88 24.70 39.57
CA ILE A 103 82.05 23.50 39.41
C ILE A 103 81.42 23.55 38.02
N SER A 104 82.10 22.92 37.06
CA SER A 104 81.57 22.65 35.72
C SER A 104 80.56 21.49 35.76
N GLY A 105 79.80 21.32 34.67
CA GLY A 105 78.86 20.18 34.54
C GLY A 105 79.56 18.82 34.61
N ASP A 106 80.80 18.71 34.12
CA ASP A 106 81.60 17.47 34.16
C ASP A 106 81.97 17.09 35.60
N VAL A 107 82.43 18.06 36.39
CA VAL A 107 82.80 17.88 37.81
C VAL A 107 81.56 17.53 38.63
N LEU A 108 80.46 18.23 38.39
CA LEU A 108 79.19 17.95 39.03
C LEU A 108 78.68 16.55 38.67
N SER A 109 78.93 16.09 37.44
CA SER A 109 78.52 14.77 37.01
C SER A 109 79.27 13.63 37.69
N GLN A 110 80.58 13.81 37.90
CA GLN A 110 81.42 12.81 38.58
C GLN A 110 81.16 12.76 40.10
N HIS A 111 80.80 13.89 40.71
CA HIS A 111 80.68 14.03 42.17
C HIS A 111 79.29 14.44 42.64
N PHE A 112 78.25 14.15 41.85
CA PHE A 112 76.88 14.56 42.10
C PHE A 112 76.40 14.22 43.52
N GLN A 113 76.61 12.97 43.95
CA GLN A 113 76.15 12.48 45.25
C GLN A 113 76.88 13.10 46.45
N MET A 114 78.08 13.65 46.25
CA MET A 114 78.81 14.33 47.33
C MET A 114 78.39 15.78 47.50
N ILE A 115 78.03 16.45 46.40
CA ILE A 115 77.82 17.91 46.38
C ILE A 115 76.34 18.25 46.51
N VAL A 116 75.49 17.63 45.68
CA VAL A 116 74.10 18.07 45.47
C VAL A 116 73.23 17.79 46.70
N PRO A 117 73.26 16.60 47.34
CA PRO A 117 72.46 16.35 48.52
C PRO A 117 72.77 17.28 49.68
N VAL A 118 74.05 17.62 49.89
CA VAL A 118 74.46 18.50 51.00
C VAL A 118 74.03 19.95 50.76
N LEU A 119 74.11 20.43 49.52
CA LEU A 119 73.65 21.78 49.16
C LEU A 119 72.13 21.93 49.27
N LEU A 120 71.39 20.91 48.83
CA LEU A 120 69.93 20.90 48.87
C LEU A 120 69.40 20.66 50.30
N ALA A 121 70.08 19.88 51.14
CA ALA A 121 69.65 19.68 52.52
C ALA A 121 69.71 20.95 53.40
N ASP A 122 70.49 21.97 53.01
CA ASP A 122 70.68 23.20 53.81
C ASP A 122 69.72 24.34 53.37
N PRO A 123 68.77 24.75 54.22
CA PRO A 123 67.77 25.78 53.87
C PRO A 123 68.34 27.13 53.42
N GLN A 124 69.54 27.51 53.88
CA GLN A 124 70.16 28.79 53.51
C GLN A 124 70.84 28.76 52.13
N LEU A 125 71.15 27.55 51.64
CA LEU A 125 71.84 27.33 50.37
C LEU A 125 70.89 26.88 49.27
N GLN A 126 69.79 26.21 49.60
CA GLN A 126 68.75 25.71 48.67
C GLN A 126 68.43 26.66 47.52
N LEU A 127 68.07 27.91 47.84
CA LEU A 127 67.61 28.88 46.84
C LEU A 127 68.72 29.30 45.85
N TRP A 128 69.97 29.26 46.31
CA TRP A 128 71.16 29.55 45.49
C TRP A 128 71.62 28.30 44.73
N SER A 129 71.56 27.12 45.35
CA SER A 129 71.98 25.86 44.73
C SER A 129 71.18 25.54 43.47
N PHE A 130 69.87 25.85 43.41
CA PHE A 130 69.12 25.71 42.16
C PHE A 130 69.69 26.57 41.01
N GLY A 131 70.17 27.78 41.30
CA GLY A 131 70.83 28.64 40.32
C GLY A 131 72.20 28.10 39.89
N LEU A 132 72.95 27.46 40.80
CA LEU A 132 74.22 26.81 40.50
C LEU A 132 74.03 25.57 39.61
N LEU A 133 73.01 24.77 39.88
CA LEU A 133 72.72 23.51 39.19
C LEU A 133 72.12 23.72 37.80
N ARG A 134 71.47 24.86 37.57
CA ARG A 134 70.84 25.22 36.31
C ARG A 134 71.80 25.09 35.13
N GLY A 135 71.43 24.31 34.12
CA GLY A 135 72.20 24.04 32.91
C GLY A 135 73.47 23.21 33.12
N LYS A 136 73.67 22.63 34.31
CA LYS A 136 74.86 21.83 34.65
C LYS A 136 74.56 20.39 35.08
N VAL A 137 73.29 20.04 35.24
CA VAL A 137 72.85 18.70 35.63
C VAL A 137 72.34 17.97 34.40
N SER A 138 72.71 16.70 34.22
CA SER A 138 72.11 15.88 33.16
C SER A 138 70.71 15.40 33.57
N SER A 139 69.84 15.16 32.60
CA SER A 139 68.47 14.67 32.87
C SER A 139 68.46 13.34 33.64
N GLU A 140 69.44 12.46 33.41
CA GLU A 140 69.57 11.16 34.09
C GLU A 140 69.89 11.33 35.59
N GLN A 141 70.77 12.27 35.92
CA GLN A 141 71.13 12.58 37.31
C GLN A 141 69.98 13.21 38.08
N LEU A 142 69.23 14.09 37.42
CA LEU A 142 68.02 14.68 37.98
C LEU A 142 67.03 13.58 38.34
N THR A 143 66.75 12.65 37.42
CA THR A 143 65.78 11.57 37.65
C THR A 143 66.17 10.62 38.77
N GLY A 144 67.46 10.30 38.90
CA GLY A 144 67.96 9.44 39.98
C GLY A 144 67.81 10.06 41.37
N HIS A 145 67.63 11.37 41.47
CA HIS A 145 67.55 12.11 42.73
C HIS A 145 66.31 13.00 42.84
N LEU A 146 65.30 12.77 41.99
CA LEU A 146 64.06 13.52 41.99
C LEU A 146 63.42 13.46 43.38
N ASP A 147 63.41 12.30 44.04
CA ASP A 147 62.82 12.11 45.38
C ASP A 147 63.42 13.07 46.43
N LEU A 148 64.74 13.27 46.42
CA LEU A 148 65.42 14.20 47.33
C LEU A 148 65.05 15.66 47.03
N ILE A 149 64.87 16.00 45.74
CA ILE A 149 64.41 17.32 45.32
C ILE A 149 62.94 17.50 45.71
N MET A 150 62.13 16.44 45.62
CA MET A 150 60.72 16.42 45.97
C MET A 150 60.47 16.64 47.48
N ASP A 151 61.39 16.25 48.36
CA ASP A 151 61.29 16.52 49.81
C ASP A 151 61.14 18.02 50.11
N HIS A 152 61.65 18.91 49.24
CA HIS A 152 61.54 20.36 49.39
C HIS A 152 60.11 20.88 49.24
N MET A 153 59.21 20.05 48.69
CA MET A 153 57.80 20.41 48.53
C MET A 153 57.06 20.48 49.88
N ALA A 154 57.62 19.87 50.93
CA ALA A 154 57.14 20.00 52.30
C ALA A 154 57.45 21.38 52.94
N HIS A 155 58.27 22.23 52.30
CA HIS A 155 58.62 23.54 52.84
C HIS A 155 57.42 24.50 52.87
N HIS A 156 57.31 25.37 53.87
CA HIS A 156 56.14 26.27 53.98
C HIS A 156 56.17 27.47 53.00
N ASP A 157 57.35 27.86 52.54
CA ASP A 157 57.54 29.01 51.62
C ASP A 157 57.30 28.63 50.15
N TRP A 158 56.33 29.29 49.51
CA TRP A 158 56.04 29.14 48.07
C TRP A 158 57.24 29.53 47.19
N GLY A 159 58.04 30.52 47.57
CA GLY A 159 59.21 30.93 46.79
C GLY A 159 60.22 29.80 46.60
N VAL A 160 60.39 28.96 47.63
CA VAL A 160 61.25 27.76 47.58
C VAL A 160 60.63 26.70 46.69
N LYS A 161 59.33 26.39 46.88
CA LYS A 161 58.61 25.43 46.03
C LYS A 161 58.65 25.84 44.56
N ARG A 162 58.34 27.10 44.25
CA ARG A 162 58.34 27.63 42.89
C ARG A 162 59.70 27.48 42.21
N ARG A 163 60.80 27.85 42.87
CA ARG A 163 62.15 27.68 42.27
C ARG A 163 62.52 26.21 42.09
N THR A 164 62.09 25.35 43.02
CA THR A 164 62.27 23.90 42.91
C THR A 164 61.54 23.36 41.67
N LEU A 165 60.29 23.79 41.48
CA LEU A 165 59.47 23.43 40.32
C LEU A 165 60.04 23.99 39.00
N GLU A 166 60.46 25.26 38.96
CA GLU A 166 61.12 25.88 37.80
C GLU A 166 62.40 25.10 37.42
N PHE A 167 63.22 24.72 38.41
CA PHE A 167 64.40 23.90 38.20
C PHE A 167 64.06 22.52 37.62
N ILE A 168 63.07 21.83 38.20
CA ILE A 168 62.59 20.54 37.67
C ILE A 168 62.10 20.70 36.22
N GLN A 169 61.38 21.78 35.90
CA GLN A 169 60.89 22.04 34.54
C GLN A 169 62.04 22.19 33.54
N GLU A 170 63.07 22.95 33.87
CA GLU A 170 64.13 23.30 32.93
C GLU A 170 65.07 22.13 32.64
N GLU A 171 65.39 21.34 33.66
CA GLU A 171 66.36 20.25 33.55
C GLU A 171 65.71 18.91 33.15
N MET A 172 64.38 18.78 33.22
CA MET A 172 63.70 17.59 32.72
C MET A 172 63.74 17.48 31.18
N PRO A 173 63.75 16.26 30.64
CA PRO A 173 63.68 16.04 29.20
C PRO A 173 62.36 16.59 28.62
N ARG A 174 62.34 16.76 27.29
CA ARG A 174 61.16 17.26 26.55
C ARG A 174 59.97 16.30 26.65
N GLU A 175 60.23 15.00 26.67
CA GLU A 175 59.23 13.94 26.85
C GLU A 175 59.56 13.15 28.12
N MET A 176 58.53 12.86 28.92
CA MET A 176 58.67 12.13 30.18
C MET A 176 58.50 10.61 30.00
N GLY A 177 59.35 9.82 30.65
CA GLY A 177 59.22 8.37 30.77
C GLY A 177 58.33 7.93 31.95
N ALA A 178 58.05 6.63 32.06
CA ALA A 178 57.17 6.07 33.08
C ALA A 178 57.67 6.31 34.53
N ASP A 179 58.96 6.13 34.78
CA ASP A 179 59.55 6.31 36.12
C ASP A 179 59.39 7.75 36.63
N GLN A 180 59.64 8.72 35.75
CA GLN A 180 59.43 10.14 36.04
C GLN A 180 57.96 10.46 36.35
N CYS A 181 57.02 9.82 35.64
CA CYS A 181 55.60 10.00 35.90
C CYS A 181 55.23 9.50 37.29
N GLN A 182 55.77 8.35 37.70
CA GLN A 182 55.52 7.78 39.03
C GLN A 182 56.10 8.65 40.15
N GLN A 183 57.30 9.20 39.96
CA GLN A 183 57.96 10.10 40.92
C GLN A 183 57.21 11.43 41.10
N ILE A 184 56.61 11.97 40.03
CA ILE A 184 55.86 13.24 40.07
C ILE A 184 54.40 13.03 40.51
N ALA A 185 53.87 11.81 40.41
CA ALA A 185 52.50 11.47 40.77
C ALA A 185 52.04 11.91 42.18
N PRO A 186 52.88 11.94 43.23
CA PRO A 186 52.50 12.44 44.55
C PRO A 186 52.13 13.93 44.55
N LEU A 187 52.72 14.74 43.66
CA LEU A 187 52.44 16.18 43.59
C LEU A 187 51.03 16.53 43.18
N LEU A 188 50.39 15.64 42.41
CA LEU A 188 48.99 15.81 42.02
C LEU A 188 48.05 15.83 43.24
N VAL A 189 48.45 15.27 44.39
CA VAL A 189 47.63 15.21 45.60
C VAL A 189 48.19 16.12 46.70
N HIS A 190 49.11 17.01 46.35
CA HIS A 190 49.74 17.92 47.31
C HIS A 190 48.73 18.94 47.87
N ASP A 191 48.85 19.35 49.12
CA ASP A 191 47.88 20.26 49.78
C ASP A 191 47.83 21.66 49.14
N ASP A 192 48.97 22.13 48.63
CA ASP A 192 49.12 23.41 47.95
C ASP A 192 48.61 23.37 46.49
N TRP A 193 47.64 24.21 46.16
CA TRP A 193 47.00 24.24 44.84
C TRP A 193 47.93 24.75 43.73
N GLU A 194 48.90 25.61 44.06
CA GLU A 194 49.85 26.14 43.06
C GLU A 194 50.80 25.03 42.59
N VAL A 195 51.15 24.11 43.50
CA VAL A 195 51.90 22.89 43.17
C VAL A 195 51.10 22.00 42.23
N ARG A 196 49.82 21.71 42.56
CA ARG A 196 48.94 20.90 41.71
C ARG A 196 48.75 21.50 40.31
N SER A 197 48.55 22.82 40.24
CA SER A 197 48.41 23.58 38.99
C SER A 197 49.66 23.50 38.10
N TRP A 198 50.84 23.69 38.70
CA TRP A 198 52.10 23.55 37.99
C TRP A 198 52.29 22.13 37.47
N THR A 199 52.00 21.10 38.30
CA THR A 199 52.14 19.70 37.88
C THR A 199 51.23 19.37 36.70
N LEU A 200 49.98 19.82 36.71
CA LEU A 200 49.07 19.64 35.57
C LEU A 200 49.56 20.33 34.29
N THR A 201 50.15 21.52 34.42
CA THR A 201 50.74 22.26 33.30
C THR A 201 51.90 21.49 32.69
N LEU A 202 52.81 20.99 33.52
CA LEU A 202 53.93 20.16 33.11
C LEU A 202 53.47 18.88 32.38
N LEU A 203 52.49 18.17 32.94
CA LEU A 203 51.94 16.96 32.32
C LEU A 203 51.25 17.27 30.97
N SER A 204 50.52 18.39 30.88
CA SER A 204 49.93 18.84 29.60
C SER A 204 50.99 19.05 28.52
N GLU A 205 52.16 19.56 28.87
CA GLU A 205 53.24 19.80 27.91
C GLU A 205 54.02 18.53 27.56
N ARG A 206 54.43 17.73 28.56
CA ARG A 206 55.52 16.74 28.39
C ARG A 206 55.13 15.27 28.52
N LEU A 207 53.92 14.97 28.99
CA LEU A 207 53.47 13.59 29.20
C LEU A 207 53.04 12.90 27.88
N PRO A 208 53.58 11.74 27.50
CA PRO A 208 53.02 10.93 26.41
C PRO A 208 51.59 10.46 26.74
N SER A 209 50.68 10.44 25.75
CA SER A 209 49.28 10.07 25.98
C SER A 209 49.10 8.66 26.55
N GLU A 210 49.99 7.73 26.21
CA GLU A 210 49.99 6.34 26.67
C GLU A 210 50.21 6.20 28.18
N LEU A 211 51.01 7.11 28.76
CA LEU A 211 51.36 7.08 30.19
C LEU A 211 50.31 7.75 31.07
N LEU A 212 49.38 8.54 30.50
CA LEU A 212 48.31 9.16 31.29
C LEU A 212 47.44 8.12 32.00
N ALA A 213 47.34 6.90 31.48
CA ALA A 213 46.60 5.81 32.12
C ALA A 213 47.09 5.51 33.55
N GLN A 214 48.40 5.64 33.80
CA GLN A 214 49.00 5.41 35.12
C GLN A 214 48.61 6.49 36.14
N LEU A 215 48.32 7.71 35.67
CA LEU A 215 47.98 8.87 36.49
C LEU A 215 46.48 9.21 36.48
N ALA A 216 45.68 8.48 35.71
CA ALA A 216 44.30 8.86 35.39
C ALA A 216 43.43 9.05 36.63
N GLU A 217 43.50 8.14 37.62
CA GLU A 217 42.73 8.25 38.86
C GLU A 217 43.01 9.57 39.61
N LYS A 218 44.28 9.96 39.69
CA LYS A 218 44.71 11.19 40.37
C LYS A 218 44.27 12.43 39.59
N VAL A 219 44.46 12.44 38.27
CA VAL A 219 44.05 13.57 37.41
C VAL A 219 42.52 13.74 37.40
N ILE A 220 41.77 12.64 37.40
CA ILE A 220 40.29 12.68 37.43
C ILE A 220 39.79 13.14 38.79
N ALA A 221 40.44 12.76 39.89
CA ALA A 221 40.13 13.31 41.21
C ALA A 221 40.32 14.84 41.24
N LEU A 222 41.33 15.38 40.56
CA LEU A 222 41.55 16.83 40.45
C LEU A 222 40.51 17.58 39.61
N ALA A 223 39.74 16.89 38.78
CA ALA A 223 38.55 17.51 38.18
C ALA A 223 37.50 17.91 39.25
N GLY A 224 37.62 17.41 40.48
CA GLY A 224 36.82 17.81 41.65
C GLY A 224 37.52 18.73 42.64
N ASP A 225 38.71 19.28 42.31
CA ASP A 225 39.49 20.15 43.20
C ASP A 225 38.70 21.37 43.68
N PRO A 226 38.89 21.90 44.91
CA PRO A 226 38.20 23.12 45.34
C PRO A 226 38.52 24.37 44.50
N ARG A 227 39.63 24.39 43.75
CA ARG A 227 40.04 25.53 42.92
C ARG A 227 39.68 25.30 41.45
N TRP A 228 39.00 26.27 40.85
CA TRP A 228 38.52 26.17 39.47
C TRP A 228 39.67 26.12 38.45
N GLU A 229 40.82 26.75 38.73
CA GLU A 229 42.00 26.72 37.87
C GLU A 229 42.53 25.30 37.71
N VAL A 230 42.67 24.58 38.83
CA VAL A 230 43.14 23.19 38.89
C VAL A 230 42.11 22.27 38.23
N GLN A 231 40.81 22.48 38.52
CA GLN A 231 39.73 21.73 37.86
C GLN A 231 39.79 21.89 36.33
N GLN A 232 39.93 23.12 35.83
CA GLN A 232 39.99 23.38 34.40
C GLN A 232 41.24 22.76 33.76
N GLN A 233 42.41 22.94 34.36
CA GLN A 233 43.66 22.34 33.85
C GLN A 233 43.58 20.80 33.80
N ALA A 234 42.97 20.18 34.81
CA ALA A 234 42.78 18.73 34.84
C ALA A 234 41.84 18.28 33.71
N VAL A 235 40.72 18.95 33.51
CA VAL A 235 39.78 18.64 32.41
C VAL A 235 40.41 18.90 31.05
N ASP A 236 41.17 19.98 30.87
CA ASP A 236 41.86 20.30 29.62
C ASP A 236 42.98 19.28 29.31
N LEU A 237 43.66 18.74 30.33
CA LEU A 237 44.61 17.63 30.19
C LEU A 237 43.91 16.35 29.71
N LEU A 238 42.78 16.00 30.33
CA LEU A 238 41.96 14.86 29.90
C LEU A 238 41.43 15.07 28.47
N GLU A 239 41.01 16.28 28.12
CA GLU A 239 40.58 16.64 26.76
C GLU A 239 41.70 16.37 25.75
N LYS A 240 42.98 16.62 26.10
CA LYS A 240 44.14 16.48 25.20
C LYS A 240 44.75 15.09 25.13
N LYS A 241 44.77 14.34 26.23
CA LYS A 241 45.60 13.13 26.33
C LYS A 241 44.86 11.88 26.84
N MET A 242 43.59 11.96 27.27
CA MET A 242 42.87 10.83 27.86
C MET A 242 42.74 9.64 26.88
N PRO A 243 43.20 8.43 27.27
CA PRO A 243 42.90 7.19 26.55
C PRO A 243 41.41 6.90 26.49
N MET A 244 40.98 6.29 25.39
CA MET A 244 39.57 6.02 25.13
C MET A 244 38.98 4.98 26.08
N GLU A 245 39.74 4.00 26.57
CA GLU A 245 39.22 2.97 27.47
C GLU A 245 38.83 3.54 28.86
N LEU A 246 39.49 4.61 29.29
CA LEU A 246 39.32 5.18 30.63
C LEU A 246 38.08 6.06 30.76
N ILE A 247 37.55 6.60 29.65
CA ILE A 247 36.39 7.50 29.71
C ILE A 247 35.15 6.79 30.21
N ILE A 248 35.02 5.49 29.91
CA ILE A 248 33.90 4.67 30.33
C ILE A 248 33.99 4.34 31.82
N LYS A 249 35.18 3.93 32.28
CA LYS A 249 35.44 3.65 33.69
C LYS A 249 35.10 4.84 34.59
N HIS A 250 35.37 6.06 34.12
CA HIS A 250 35.19 7.29 34.88
C HIS A 250 34.02 8.15 34.43
N PHE A 251 33.10 7.59 33.63
CA PHE A 251 32.00 8.33 33.02
C PHE A 251 31.15 9.07 34.07
N GLN A 252 30.76 8.39 35.15
CA GLN A 252 29.93 8.97 36.21
C GLN A 252 30.63 10.13 36.94
N ASN A 253 31.94 10.02 37.18
CA ASN A 253 32.73 11.08 37.83
C ASN A 253 32.78 12.33 36.95
N LEU A 254 32.97 12.17 35.63
CA LEU A 254 32.96 13.28 34.68
C LEU A 254 31.55 13.85 34.48
N LEU A 255 30.51 13.01 34.50
CA LEU A 255 29.11 13.44 34.44
C LEU A 255 28.72 14.30 35.64
N ALA A 256 29.17 13.95 36.85
CA ALA A 256 28.97 14.76 38.04
C ALA A 256 29.60 16.18 37.91
N ARG A 257 30.65 16.34 37.10
CA ARG A 257 31.26 17.66 36.81
C ARG A 257 30.46 18.48 35.83
N LEU A 258 29.74 17.84 34.92
CA LEU A 258 28.81 18.55 34.04
C LEU A 258 27.66 19.21 34.81
N GLN A 259 27.26 18.62 35.94
CA GLN A 259 26.23 19.14 36.83
C GLN A 259 26.71 20.28 37.73
N GLN A 260 28.01 20.63 37.71
CA GLN A 260 28.52 21.79 38.46
C GLN A 260 28.05 23.12 37.86
N ALA A 261 27.97 24.16 38.69
CA ALA A 261 27.45 25.47 38.32
C ALA A 261 28.41 26.30 37.44
N ASP A 262 29.73 26.04 37.42
CA ASP A 262 30.68 26.83 36.62
C ASP A 262 30.57 26.50 35.12
N PRO A 263 30.18 27.47 34.27
CA PRO A 263 29.99 27.23 32.83
C PRO A 263 31.27 26.85 32.08
N ARG A 264 32.45 27.28 32.56
CA ARG A 264 33.75 27.01 31.92
C ARG A 264 34.11 25.54 32.04
N ILE A 265 33.98 24.99 33.25
CA ILE A 265 34.25 23.59 33.57
C ILE A 265 33.26 22.70 32.84
N ARG A 266 31.99 23.08 32.80
CA ARG A 266 30.96 22.39 32.02
C ARG A 266 31.34 22.33 30.54
N LYS A 267 31.73 23.45 29.93
CA LYS A 267 32.13 23.51 28.51
C LYS A 267 33.37 22.66 28.22
N SER A 268 34.41 22.69 29.06
CA SER A 268 35.58 21.82 28.88
C SER A 268 35.22 20.35 29.05
N SER A 269 34.38 20.01 30.04
CA SER A 269 33.94 18.62 30.26
C SER A 269 33.14 18.07 29.08
N LEU A 270 32.26 18.88 28.47
CA LEU A 270 31.55 18.50 27.24
C LEU A 270 32.49 18.22 26.07
N ARG A 271 33.58 18.98 25.93
CA ARG A 271 34.60 18.75 24.90
C ARG A 271 35.36 17.44 25.09
N VAL A 272 35.59 17.03 26.34
CA VAL A 272 36.15 15.71 26.65
C VAL A 272 35.24 14.62 26.06
N PHE A 273 33.93 14.67 26.34
CA PHE A 273 32.98 13.71 25.78
C PHE A 273 32.93 13.74 24.25
N GLU A 274 32.89 14.92 23.63
CA GLU A 274 32.86 15.08 22.17
C GLU A 274 34.06 14.43 21.47
N LYS A 275 35.27 14.67 22.00
CA LYS A 275 36.53 14.22 21.41
C LYS A 275 36.89 12.77 21.74
N ARG A 276 36.52 12.29 22.93
CA ARG A 276 36.97 10.99 23.45
C ARG A 276 35.97 9.87 23.32
N ILE A 277 34.66 10.16 23.29
CA ILE A 277 33.67 9.14 22.95
C ILE A 277 33.59 9.04 21.43
N SER A 278 34.22 8.00 20.88
CA SER A 278 34.08 7.63 19.47
C SER A 278 32.73 6.95 19.21
N ASN A 279 32.34 6.82 17.93
CA ASN A 279 31.10 6.14 17.57
C ASN A 279 31.12 4.65 17.94
N ALA A 280 32.30 4.01 17.93
CA ALA A 280 32.47 2.61 18.33
C ALA A 280 32.18 2.42 19.83
N ILE A 281 32.76 3.29 20.67
CA ILE A 281 32.56 3.27 22.13
C ILE A 281 31.11 3.58 22.49
N LEU A 282 30.50 4.56 21.81
CA LEU A 282 29.10 4.91 22.01
C LEU A 282 28.17 3.74 21.67
N ALA A 283 28.47 2.97 20.62
CA ALA A 283 27.69 1.78 20.28
C ALA A 283 27.88 0.66 21.31
N GLU A 284 29.12 0.39 21.74
CA GLU A 284 29.41 -0.67 22.72
C GLU A 284 28.75 -0.41 24.09
N HIS A 285 28.73 0.85 24.53
CA HIS A 285 28.22 1.23 25.86
C HIS A 285 26.93 2.06 25.82
N PHE A 286 26.16 1.95 24.75
CA PHE A 286 24.95 2.74 24.52
C PHE A 286 24.00 2.74 25.73
N GLU A 287 23.68 1.55 26.24
CA GLU A 287 22.74 1.33 27.35
C GLU A 287 23.21 1.95 28.67
N LYS A 288 24.51 2.15 28.87
CA LYS A 288 25.06 2.76 30.07
C LYS A 288 25.14 4.28 29.95
N LEU A 289 25.51 4.79 28.79
CA LEU A 289 25.81 6.21 28.59
C LEU A 289 24.57 7.04 28.26
N VAL A 290 23.77 6.59 27.29
CA VAL A 290 22.72 7.40 26.68
C VAL A 290 21.56 7.70 27.62
N PRO A 291 21.04 6.74 28.42
CA PRO A 291 19.97 7.03 29.38
C PRO A 291 20.36 8.10 30.40
N LEU A 292 21.61 8.06 30.90
CA LEU A 292 22.11 9.03 31.87
C LEU A 292 22.22 10.44 31.28
N LEU A 293 22.70 10.55 30.04
CA LEU A 293 22.81 11.84 29.34
C LEU A 293 21.44 12.47 29.01
N LEU A 294 20.44 11.64 28.68
CA LEU A 294 19.09 12.12 28.34
C LEU A 294 18.25 12.44 29.57
N SER A 295 18.52 11.80 30.71
CA SER A 295 17.79 12.02 31.97
C SER A 295 18.06 13.39 32.59
N ASP A 296 19.23 13.99 32.35
CA ASP A 296 19.61 15.28 32.93
C ASP A 296 19.05 16.47 32.13
N PRO A 297 18.13 17.29 32.69
CA PRO A 297 17.49 18.42 32.01
C PRO A 297 18.43 19.47 31.42
N GLU A 298 19.57 19.74 32.06
CA GLU A 298 20.50 20.77 31.61
C GLU A 298 21.33 20.29 30.42
N LEU A 299 21.59 18.98 30.35
CA LEU A 299 22.40 18.35 29.33
C LEU A 299 21.61 17.90 28.11
N GLN A 300 20.27 17.76 28.21
CA GLN A 300 19.43 17.21 27.13
C GLN A 300 19.70 17.84 25.77
N LEU A 301 19.79 19.18 25.69
CA LEU A 301 20.00 19.86 24.40
C LEU A 301 21.37 19.53 23.79
N TRP A 302 22.40 19.42 24.62
CA TRP A 302 23.72 19.02 24.16
C TRP A 302 23.73 17.53 23.80
N ALA A 303 23.16 16.66 24.64
CA ALA A 303 23.08 15.22 24.41
C ALA A 303 22.37 14.91 23.09
N LEU A 304 21.23 15.56 22.81
CA LEU A 304 20.51 15.40 21.54
C LEU A 304 21.36 15.82 20.32
N LYS A 305 22.20 16.86 20.45
CA LYS A 305 23.13 17.27 19.39
C LYS A 305 24.30 16.28 19.25
N PHE A 306 24.85 15.84 20.38
CA PHE A 306 25.97 14.90 20.44
C PHE A 306 25.60 13.55 19.81
N LEU A 307 24.38 13.06 20.04
CA LEU A 307 23.90 11.80 19.46
C LEU A 307 23.54 11.89 17.97
N LYS A 308 23.38 13.11 17.42
CA LYS A 308 22.99 13.29 16.02
C LYS A 308 24.07 12.74 15.08
N GLY A 309 23.71 11.73 14.29
CA GLY A 309 24.64 11.05 13.37
C GLY A 309 25.66 10.11 14.02
N ARG A 310 25.60 9.85 15.33
CA ARG A 310 26.54 8.96 16.05
C ARG A 310 25.94 7.64 16.53
N VAL A 311 24.61 7.49 16.44
CA VAL A 311 23.88 6.29 16.89
C VAL A 311 23.90 5.23 15.80
N SER A 312 24.29 4.00 16.18
CA SER A 312 24.23 2.84 15.28
C SER A 312 22.78 2.39 15.05
N PRO A 313 22.43 1.89 13.85
CA PRO A 313 21.10 1.36 13.55
C PRO A 313 20.63 0.27 14.53
N LYS A 314 21.56 -0.47 15.14
CA LYS A 314 21.26 -1.51 16.15
C LYS A 314 20.58 -0.94 17.40
N HIS A 315 20.97 0.27 17.81
CA HIS A 315 20.51 0.91 19.05
C HIS A 315 19.38 1.92 18.84
N LEU A 316 18.90 2.04 17.59
CA LEU A 316 17.80 2.92 17.24
C LEU A 316 16.49 2.56 17.98
N PRO A 317 16.10 1.28 18.13
CA PRO A 317 14.89 0.94 18.87
C PRO A 317 14.94 1.42 20.33
N GLU A 318 16.05 1.19 21.03
CA GLU A 318 16.27 1.60 22.42
C GLU A 318 16.29 3.12 22.55
N LEU A 319 16.89 3.83 21.59
CA LEU A 319 16.85 5.29 21.54
C LEU A 319 15.41 5.81 21.43
N ILE A 320 14.60 5.20 20.56
CA ILE A 320 13.19 5.57 20.38
C ILE A 320 12.45 5.38 21.70
N ASP A 321 12.60 4.22 22.36
CA ASP A 321 11.91 3.93 23.61
C ASP A 321 12.30 4.90 24.74
N LEU A 322 13.58 5.28 24.83
CA LEU A 322 14.05 6.30 25.78
C LEU A 322 13.41 7.67 25.50
N ILE A 323 13.41 8.10 24.23
CA ILE A 323 12.79 9.38 23.85
C ILE A 323 11.28 9.35 24.15
N MET A 324 10.60 8.24 23.87
CA MET A 324 9.18 8.04 24.17
C MET A 324 8.88 8.17 25.67
N LEU A 325 9.62 7.43 26.51
CA LEU A 325 9.46 7.43 27.97
C LEU A 325 9.53 8.86 28.53
N HIS A 326 10.43 9.64 27.97
CA HIS A 326 10.73 10.98 28.40
C HIS A 326 9.79 12.07 27.85
N LEU A 327 9.30 11.92 26.61
CA LEU A 327 8.30 12.81 26.03
C LEU A 327 6.97 12.76 26.79
N VAL A 328 6.61 11.58 27.31
CA VAL A 328 5.38 11.34 28.09
C VAL A 328 5.49 11.87 29.53
N SER A 329 6.68 11.87 30.13
CA SER A 329 6.86 12.12 31.57
C SER A 329 7.23 13.57 31.95
N HIS A 330 7.81 14.38 31.05
CA HIS A 330 8.36 15.68 31.43
C HIS A 330 7.80 16.89 30.64
N LYS A 331 7.29 17.89 31.37
CA LYS A 331 6.84 19.20 30.81
C LYS A 331 7.97 20.06 30.22
N THR A 332 9.24 19.77 30.54
CA THR A 332 10.41 20.61 30.23
C THR A 332 11.22 20.14 29.01
N TRP A 333 10.87 19.01 28.40
CA TRP A 333 11.63 18.47 27.27
C TRP A 333 11.49 19.35 26.02
N LYS A 334 12.59 19.57 25.30
CA LYS A 334 12.56 20.25 23.99
C LYS A 334 12.09 19.27 22.91
N LYS A 335 10.79 18.92 22.92
CA LYS A 335 10.15 17.89 22.08
C LYS A 335 10.64 17.96 20.62
N GLN A 336 10.65 19.15 20.03
CA GLN A 336 11.05 19.37 18.63
C GLN A 336 12.48 18.90 18.30
N LYS A 337 13.47 19.11 19.18
CA LYS A 337 14.85 18.62 18.95
C LYS A 337 14.96 17.10 19.05
N ALA A 338 14.17 16.48 19.94
CA ALA A 338 14.15 15.03 20.09
C ALA A 338 13.54 14.37 18.84
N LEU A 339 12.46 14.96 18.31
CA LEU A 339 11.84 14.53 17.07
C LEU A 339 12.81 14.70 15.87
N GLU A 340 13.55 15.81 15.79
CA GLU A 340 14.61 15.98 14.76
C GLU A 340 15.69 14.90 14.84
N LEU A 341 16.14 14.55 16.06
CA LEU A 341 17.11 13.47 16.25
C LEU A 341 16.55 12.12 15.77
N MET A 342 15.29 11.81 16.12
CA MET A 342 14.62 10.59 15.63
C MET A 342 14.55 10.57 14.10
N LYS A 343 14.17 11.68 13.45
CA LYS A 343 14.07 11.77 11.98
C LYS A 343 15.38 11.44 11.27
N VAL A 344 16.51 11.86 11.83
CA VAL A 344 17.84 11.69 11.25
C VAL A 344 18.29 10.23 11.27
N HIS A 345 17.94 9.49 12.32
CA HIS A 345 18.39 8.11 12.51
C HIS A 345 17.41 7.08 11.98
N LEU A 346 16.14 7.43 11.81
CA LEU A 346 15.16 6.56 11.16
C LEU A 346 15.52 6.35 9.68
N PRO A 347 15.34 5.13 9.15
CA PRO A 347 15.55 4.86 7.73
C PRO A 347 14.57 5.67 6.87
N ASP A 348 14.90 5.81 5.58
CA ASP A 348 14.06 6.50 4.61
C ASP A 348 12.74 5.76 4.35
N GLU A 349 12.76 4.42 4.43
CA GLU A 349 11.57 3.57 4.38
C GLU A 349 11.38 2.83 5.71
N LEU A 350 10.22 3.02 6.35
CA LEU A 350 9.90 2.44 7.65
C LEU A 350 9.38 1.00 7.53
N ARG A 351 9.85 0.13 8.43
CA ARG A 351 9.32 -1.24 8.61
C ARG A 351 8.22 -1.23 9.67
N ALA A 352 7.38 -2.26 9.70
CA ALA A 352 6.30 -2.41 10.69
C ALA A 352 6.77 -2.18 12.13
N CYS A 353 7.90 -2.80 12.53
CA CYS A 353 8.46 -2.63 13.88
C CYS A 353 8.85 -1.19 14.24
N HIS A 354 9.18 -0.35 13.26
CA HIS A 354 9.44 1.07 13.49
C HIS A 354 8.11 1.81 13.70
N ILE A 355 7.09 1.47 12.92
CA ILE A 355 5.75 2.10 12.98
C ILE A 355 5.04 1.73 14.30
N ASP A 356 5.08 0.47 14.74
CA ASP A 356 4.52 0.00 16.02
C ASP A 356 5.03 0.82 17.23
N ARG A 357 6.27 1.33 17.15
CA ARG A 357 6.87 2.16 18.20
C ARG A 357 6.49 3.62 18.06
N ILE A 358 6.56 4.15 16.83
CA ILE A 358 6.30 5.56 16.53
C ILE A 358 4.82 5.90 16.70
N GLU A 359 3.90 4.98 16.38
CA GLU A 359 2.45 5.22 16.51
C GLU A 359 2.02 5.53 17.96
N LYS A 360 2.81 5.09 18.95
CA LYS A 360 2.58 5.43 20.37
C LYS A 360 2.67 6.94 20.63
N LEU A 361 3.36 7.72 19.79
CA LEU A 361 3.41 9.18 19.87
C LEU A 361 2.07 9.84 19.53
N LEU A 362 1.19 9.14 18.81
CA LEU A 362 -0.10 9.67 18.38
C LEU A 362 -1.08 9.86 19.54
N VAL A 363 -0.76 9.32 20.72
CA VAL A 363 -1.55 9.50 21.96
C VAL A 363 -1.06 10.71 22.78
N ASP A 364 0.04 11.38 22.38
CA ASP A 364 0.56 12.55 23.10
C ASP A 364 -0.45 13.72 23.07
N THR A 365 -0.55 14.46 24.18
CA THR A 365 -1.47 15.60 24.32
C THR A 365 -1.10 16.78 23.42
N ASP A 366 0.17 16.94 23.06
CA ASP A 366 0.66 18.01 22.18
C ASP A 366 0.37 17.68 20.71
N CYS A 367 -0.50 18.48 20.08
CA CYS A 367 -0.85 18.31 18.67
C CYS A 367 0.34 18.44 17.72
N LYS A 368 1.41 19.15 18.09
CA LYS A 368 2.62 19.25 17.26
C LYS A 368 3.35 17.91 17.14
N VAL A 369 3.33 17.09 18.20
CA VAL A 369 3.92 15.76 18.20
C VAL A 369 3.12 14.84 17.29
N ARG A 370 1.78 14.88 17.40
CA ARG A 370 0.88 14.10 16.52
C ARG A 370 1.04 14.48 15.06
N ILE A 371 1.06 15.77 14.73
CA ILE A 371 1.27 16.28 13.35
C ILE A 371 2.62 15.82 12.81
N TRP A 372 3.71 16.02 13.56
CA TRP A 372 5.04 15.58 13.11
C TRP A 372 5.09 14.08 12.84
N THR A 373 4.42 13.29 13.68
CA THR A 373 4.35 11.83 13.55
C THR A 373 3.62 11.44 12.26
N LEU A 374 2.47 12.06 11.99
CA LEU A 374 1.71 11.85 10.76
C LEU A 374 2.48 12.28 9.51
N GLU A 375 3.19 13.41 9.55
CA GLU A 375 4.04 13.86 8.44
C GLU A 375 5.23 12.93 8.18
N LEU A 376 5.81 12.36 9.23
CA LEU A 376 6.87 11.36 9.10
C LEU A 376 6.35 10.08 8.44
N LEU A 377 5.20 9.59 8.87
CA LEU A 377 4.55 8.42 8.26
C LEU A 377 4.18 8.72 6.80
N ASP A 378 3.67 9.92 6.50
CA ASP A 378 3.36 10.34 5.13
C ASP A 378 4.61 10.29 4.23
N GLN A 379 5.77 10.70 4.75
CA GLN A 379 7.02 10.68 4.00
C GLN A 379 7.60 9.28 3.83
N ARG A 380 7.56 8.44 4.87
CA ARG A 380 8.42 7.24 4.96
C ARG A 380 7.71 5.89 5.10
N MET A 381 6.39 5.89 5.27
CA MET A 381 5.61 4.67 5.41
C MET A 381 5.30 4.04 4.04
N PRO A 382 5.53 2.72 3.86
CA PRO A 382 5.02 1.98 2.71
C PRO A 382 3.49 1.88 2.77
N GLY A 383 2.80 2.12 1.64
CA GLY A 383 1.33 2.12 1.61
C GLY A 383 0.68 0.82 2.11
N LYS A 384 1.31 -0.34 1.89
CA LYS A 384 0.82 -1.66 2.33
C LYS A 384 0.65 -1.78 3.85
N LEU A 385 1.43 -1.03 4.63
CA LEU A 385 1.36 -1.06 6.09
C LEU A 385 0.19 -0.22 6.63
N LEU A 386 -0.45 0.61 5.79
CA LEU A 386 -1.57 1.48 6.23
C LEU A 386 -2.74 0.65 6.77
N VAL A 387 -3.00 -0.50 6.15
CA VAL A 387 -4.06 -1.43 6.56
C VAL A 387 -3.74 -2.05 7.93
N GLN A 388 -2.49 -2.42 8.17
CA GLN A 388 -2.06 -3.05 9.43
C GLN A 388 -2.24 -2.09 10.62
N HIS A 389 -1.95 -0.81 10.42
CA HIS A 389 -2.03 0.23 11.47
C HIS A 389 -3.33 1.05 11.42
N TRP A 390 -4.33 0.58 10.66
CA TRP A 390 -5.57 1.32 10.42
C TRP A 390 -6.28 1.73 11.71
N LYS A 391 -6.41 0.80 12.66
CA LYS A 391 -7.15 1.01 13.91
C LYS A 391 -6.55 2.11 14.79
N THR A 392 -5.24 2.31 14.73
CA THR A 392 -4.53 3.35 15.48
C THR A 392 -4.63 4.70 14.80
N LEU A 393 -4.56 4.73 13.46
CA LEU A 393 -4.52 5.96 12.67
C LEU A 393 -5.91 6.56 12.41
N TRP A 394 -6.93 5.71 12.22
CA TRP A 394 -8.28 6.13 11.84
C TRP A 394 -8.92 7.12 12.83
N PRO A 395 -8.86 6.91 14.18
CA PRO A 395 -9.45 7.83 15.14
C PRO A 395 -8.91 9.27 15.07
N LEU A 396 -7.71 9.48 14.52
CA LEU A 396 -7.11 10.81 14.38
C LEU A 396 -7.82 11.69 13.35
N LEU A 397 -8.67 11.11 12.50
CA LEU A 397 -9.54 11.88 11.62
C LEU A 397 -10.62 12.66 12.39
N ASP A 398 -10.94 12.22 13.61
CA ASP A 398 -11.87 12.87 14.53
C ASP A 398 -11.14 13.54 15.73
N ASP A 399 -9.84 13.79 15.61
CA ASP A 399 -9.03 14.46 16.66
C ASP A 399 -9.55 15.87 16.96
N GLU A 400 -9.40 16.34 18.20
CA GLU A 400 -9.82 17.71 18.60
C GLU A 400 -9.17 18.82 17.76
N SER A 401 -7.96 18.58 17.24
CA SER A 401 -7.21 19.54 16.43
C SER A 401 -7.46 19.37 14.94
N HIS A 402 -8.04 20.38 14.30
CA HIS A 402 -8.23 20.41 12.83
C HIS A 402 -6.93 20.18 12.04
N LYS A 403 -5.77 20.62 12.54
CA LYS A 403 -4.48 20.39 11.88
C LYS A 403 -4.07 18.91 11.89
N VAL A 404 -4.38 18.19 12.97
CA VAL A 404 -4.14 16.75 13.07
C VAL A 404 -5.08 16.01 12.12
N GLN A 405 -6.35 16.38 12.07
CA GLN A 405 -7.34 15.81 11.14
C GLN A 405 -6.87 15.94 9.68
N MET A 406 -6.38 17.11 9.28
CA MET A 406 -5.87 17.36 7.93
C MET A 406 -4.61 16.54 7.62
N ALA A 407 -3.68 16.43 8.57
CA ALA A 407 -2.48 15.61 8.40
C ALA A 407 -2.81 14.12 8.27
N ALA A 408 -3.76 13.62 9.08
CA ALA A 408 -4.23 12.24 9.02
C ALA A 408 -4.94 11.96 7.70
N ALA A 409 -5.84 12.85 7.27
CA ALA A 409 -6.51 12.75 5.98
C ALA A 409 -5.53 12.67 4.81
N LYS A 410 -4.54 13.55 4.80
CA LYS A 410 -3.48 13.56 3.78
C LYS A 410 -2.75 12.21 3.73
N LEU A 411 -2.34 11.67 4.89
CA LEU A 411 -1.68 10.36 4.98
C LEU A 411 -2.53 9.25 4.35
N PHE A 412 -3.82 9.19 4.70
CA PHE A 412 -4.73 8.17 4.16
C PHE A 412 -4.91 8.27 2.65
N ILE A 413 -4.98 9.49 2.09
CA ILE A 413 -5.11 9.70 0.65
C ILE A 413 -3.81 9.31 -0.07
N GLU A 414 -2.67 9.81 0.42
CA GLU A 414 -1.36 9.55 -0.16
C GLU A 414 -1.03 8.06 -0.18
N LYS A 415 -1.14 7.40 0.97
CA LYS A 415 -0.79 5.98 1.13
C LYS A 415 -1.88 5.05 0.62
N GLY A 416 -3.15 5.46 0.73
CA GLY A 416 -4.30 4.72 0.21
C GLY A 416 -4.28 4.60 -1.31
N SER A 417 -3.80 5.64 -2.02
CA SER A 417 -3.69 5.61 -3.49
C SER A 417 -2.82 4.47 -4.02
N GLY A 418 -1.87 3.97 -3.23
CA GLY A 418 -0.99 2.84 -3.56
C GLY A 418 -1.52 1.45 -3.18
N LEU A 419 -2.67 1.36 -2.49
CA LEU A 419 -3.23 0.09 -2.05
C LEU A 419 -3.89 -0.69 -3.21
N ARG A 420 -4.03 -2.00 -3.05
CA ARG A 420 -4.81 -2.85 -3.97
C ARG A 420 -6.31 -2.70 -3.69
N ARG A 421 -7.14 -3.00 -4.68
CA ARG A 421 -8.62 -2.92 -4.58
C ARG A 421 -9.16 -3.72 -3.38
N GLU A 422 -8.64 -4.91 -3.15
CA GLU A 422 -9.01 -5.78 -2.01
C GLU A 422 -8.83 -5.09 -0.65
N HIS A 423 -7.70 -4.41 -0.46
CA HIS A 423 -7.39 -3.71 0.79
C HIS A 423 -8.28 -2.48 1.00
N VAL A 424 -8.66 -1.79 -0.07
CA VAL A 424 -9.59 -0.64 -0.01
C VAL A 424 -11.01 -1.11 0.25
N ALA A 425 -11.40 -2.26 -0.29
CA ALA A 425 -12.73 -2.85 -0.08
C ALA A 425 -12.99 -3.20 1.40
N GLU A 426 -11.97 -3.68 2.13
CA GLU A 426 -12.06 -4.00 3.56
C GLU A 426 -12.49 -2.81 4.44
N HIS A 427 -12.13 -1.59 4.02
CA HIS A 427 -12.42 -0.35 4.75
C HIS A 427 -13.20 0.67 3.91
N CYS A 428 -14.05 0.19 3.00
CA CYS A 428 -14.68 1.04 1.99
C CYS A 428 -15.60 2.12 2.57
N GLU A 429 -16.38 1.81 3.60
CA GLU A 429 -17.27 2.79 4.25
C GLU A 429 -16.48 3.93 4.89
N GLN A 430 -15.38 3.59 5.55
CA GLN A 430 -14.50 4.55 6.19
C GLN A 430 -13.80 5.43 5.14
N PHE A 431 -13.20 4.84 4.10
CA PHE A 431 -12.57 5.63 3.03
C PHE A 431 -13.57 6.57 2.32
N ALA A 432 -14.81 6.12 2.11
CA ALA A 432 -15.86 6.98 1.54
C ALA A 432 -16.19 8.16 2.48
N ALA A 433 -16.35 7.90 3.78
CA ALA A 433 -16.58 8.95 4.78
C ALA A 433 -15.41 9.95 4.88
N LEU A 434 -14.16 9.48 4.77
CA LEU A 434 -12.98 10.34 4.75
C LEU A 434 -13.02 11.32 3.56
N LEU A 435 -13.32 10.82 2.37
CA LEU A 435 -13.36 11.65 1.16
C LEU A 435 -14.49 12.69 1.24
N ALA A 436 -15.64 12.31 1.81
CA ALA A 436 -16.72 13.24 2.09
C ALA A 436 -16.31 14.33 3.10
N LYS A 437 -15.66 13.94 4.21
CA LYS A 437 -15.26 14.86 5.29
C LYS A 437 -14.17 15.87 4.87
N THR A 438 -13.27 15.45 3.99
CA THR A 438 -12.12 16.26 3.55
C THR A 438 -12.46 17.27 2.46
N GLY A 439 -13.68 17.25 1.92
CA GLY A 439 -14.12 18.17 0.87
C GLY A 439 -13.32 18.03 -0.43
N GLN A 440 -12.58 16.93 -0.60
CA GLN A 440 -11.80 16.66 -1.82
C GLN A 440 -12.67 16.14 -2.98
N ILE A 441 -13.92 15.78 -2.68
CA ILE A 441 -14.95 15.57 -3.69
C ILE A 441 -15.70 16.89 -3.83
N GLU A 442 -15.45 17.61 -4.93
CA GLU A 442 -16.15 18.87 -5.25
C GLU A 442 -17.64 18.63 -5.51
N SER A 443 -18.00 17.49 -6.11
CA SER A 443 -19.37 17.03 -6.30
C SER A 443 -19.44 15.50 -6.43
N VAL A 444 -20.59 14.92 -6.09
CA VAL A 444 -20.86 13.48 -6.30
C VAL A 444 -20.66 13.08 -7.78
N GLU A 445 -20.89 14.03 -8.69
CA GLU A 445 -20.76 13.88 -10.13
C GLU A 445 -19.31 13.70 -10.57
N SER A 446 -18.39 14.55 -10.08
CA SER A 446 -16.97 14.44 -10.43
C SER A 446 -16.37 13.13 -9.88
N ALA A 447 -16.70 12.78 -8.64
CA ALA A 447 -16.25 11.54 -8.04
C ALA A 447 -16.77 10.30 -8.79
N PHE A 448 -18.04 10.29 -9.20
CA PHE A 448 -18.58 9.16 -9.94
C PHE A 448 -18.05 9.09 -11.38
N GLN A 449 -17.79 10.23 -12.03
CA GLN A 449 -17.10 10.24 -13.33
C GLN A 449 -15.69 9.64 -13.26
N ASP A 450 -14.95 9.94 -12.20
CA ASP A 450 -13.62 9.38 -11.94
C ASP A 450 -13.67 7.87 -11.71
N ILE A 451 -14.65 7.39 -10.92
CA ILE A 451 -14.91 5.95 -10.72
C ILE A 451 -15.16 5.25 -12.06
N LEU A 452 -15.92 5.88 -12.95
CA LEU A 452 -16.24 5.33 -14.26
C LEU A 452 -15.08 5.44 -15.27
N SER A 453 -14.04 6.23 -15.01
CA SER A 453 -12.99 6.51 -15.99
C SER A 453 -12.01 5.31 -16.15
N PRO A 454 -11.68 4.89 -17.40
CA PRO A 454 -10.80 3.76 -17.64
C PRO A 454 -9.29 4.08 -17.51
N SER A 455 -8.92 5.33 -17.19
CA SER A 455 -7.55 5.83 -17.30
C SER A 455 -6.86 5.96 -15.94
N PRO A 456 -5.54 5.71 -15.83
CA PRO A 456 -4.76 6.07 -14.66
C PRO A 456 -4.66 7.59 -14.57
N THR A 457 -5.61 8.22 -13.89
CA THR A 457 -5.58 9.63 -13.55
C THR A 457 -4.28 9.95 -12.78
N LYS A 458 -3.69 11.14 -13.02
CA LYS A 458 -2.55 11.63 -12.22
C LYS A 458 -2.98 11.99 -10.79
N ASP A 459 -4.26 12.26 -10.61
CA ASP A 459 -4.85 12.60 -9.33
C ASP A 459 -4.89 11.38 -8.39
N LYS A 460 -4.40 11.58 -7.18
CA LYS A 460 -4.33 10.57 -6.13
C LYS A 460 -5.72 10.22 -5.61
N VAL A 461 -6.64 11.20 -5.58
CA VAL A 461 -8.03 11.02 -5.14
C VAL A 461 -8.78 10.14 -6.13
N ALA A 462 -8.70 10.44 -7.42
CA ALA A 462 -9.31 9.63 -8.47
C ALA A 462 -8.77 8.18 -8.51
N ARG A 463 -7.48 7.96 -8.23
CA ARG A 463 -6.91 6.60 -8.08
C ARG A 463 -7.44 5.84 -6.87
N LEU A 464 -7.78 6.53 -5.78
CA LEU A 464 -8.40 5.93 -4.61
C LEU A 464 -9.88 5.63 -4.89
N LEU A 465 -10.60 6.59 -5.51
CA LEU A 465 -12.01 6.47 -5.90
C LEU A 465 -12.27 5.29 -6.83
N SER A 466 -11.47 5.14 -7.89
CA SER A 466 -11.55 3.99 -8.81
C SER A 466 -11.35 2.61 -8.14
N LYS A 467 -10.77 2.56 -6.93
CA LYS A 467 -10.61 1.33 -6.15
C LYS A 467 -11.76 1.08 -5.18
N LEU A 468 -12.61 2.07 -4.92
CA LEU A 468 -13.77 1.87 -4.06
C LEU A 468 -14.79 0.93 -4.73
N PRO A 469 -15.48 0.07 -3.95
CA PRO A 469 -16.61 -0.69 -4.46
C PRO A 469 -17.71 0.26 -4.93
N VAL A 470 -18.05 0.19 -6.22
CA VAL A 470 -19.05 1.09 -6.83
C VAL A 470 -20.41 0.96 -6.14
N SER A 471 -20.77 -0.24 -5.70
CA SER A 471 -22.01 -0.51 -4.94
C SER A 471 -22.12 0.29 -3.65
N SER A 472 -21.02 0.45 -2.90
CA SER A 472 -21.02 1.16 -1.62
C SER A 472 -21.15 2.67 -1.83
N PHE A 473 -20.47 3.20 -2.84
CA PHE A 473 -20.60 4.62 -3.22
C PHE A 473 -22.02 4.93 -3.70
N VAL A 474 -22.59 4.08 -4.56
CA VAL A 474 -23.96 4.23 -5.06
C VAL A 474 -24.99 4.18 -3.91
N ALA A 475 -24.83 3.26 -2.97
CA ALA A 475 -25.74 3.13 -1.82
C ALA A 475 -25.77 4.39 -0.93
N GLN A 476 -24.61 5.04 -0.73
CA GLN A 476 -24.50 6.23 0.10
C GLN A 476 -25.09 7.49 -0.55
N HIS A 477 -25.18 7.54 -1.88
CA HIS A 477 -25.56 8.74 -2.65
C HIS A 477 -26.77 8.47 -3.57
N MET A 478 -27.63 7.52 -3.17
CA MET A 478 -28.72 6.97 -3.99
C MET A 478 -29.67 8.04 -4.55
N GLU A 479 -30.12 8.99 -3.73
CA GLU A 479 -31.05 10.04 -4.18
C GLU A 479 -30.43 10.96 -5.24
N GLN A 480 -29.19 11.40 -5.01
CA GLN A 480 -28.44 12.26 -5.92
C GLN A 480 -28.12 11.55 -7.24
N ILE A 481 -27.80 10.26 -7.18
CA ILE A 481 -27.54 9.42 -8.36
C ILE A 481 -28.82 9.16 -9.16
N ALA A 482 -29.95 8.93 -8.48
CA ALA A 482 -31.22 8.60 -9.14
C ALA A 482 -31.82 9.80 -9.90
N SER A 483 -31.65 11.02 -9.40
CA SER A 483 -32.20 12.23 -10.03
C SER A 483 -31.29 12.89 -11.07
N TRP A 484 -30.05 12.41 -11.23
CA TRP A 484 -29.05 13.08 -12.05
C TRP A 484 -29.17 12.76 -13.55
N GLN A 485 -29.03 13.80 -14.37
CA GLN A 485 -28.92 13.73 -15.83
C GLN A 485 -27.87 14.75 -16.31
N ASP A 486 -27.13 14.42 -17.36
CA ASP A 486 -26.26 15.40 -18.03
C ASP A 486 -27.04 16.34 -18.97
N GLN A 487 -26.32 17.24 -19.64
CA GLN A 487 -26.90 18.20 -20.59
C GLN A 487 -27.54 17.57 -21.83
N SER A 488 -27.36 16.26 -22.04
CA SER A 488 -27.94 15.48 -23.13
C SER A 488 -29.02 14.51 -22.64
N GLY A 489 -29.47 14.66 -21.38
CA GLY A 489 -30.46 13.79 -20.77
C GLY A 489 -29.93 12.40 -20.37
N ASN A 490 -28.62 12.16 -20.47
CA ASN A 490 -28.04 10.87 -20.08
C ASN A 490 -28.04 10.71 -18.56
N THR A 491 -28.62 9.61 -18.09
CA THR A 491 -28.48 9.16 -16.71
C THR A 491 -27.11 8.53 -16.46
N TRP A 492 -26.74 8.29 -15.20
CA TRP A 492 -25.52 7.54 -14.87
C TRP A 492 -25.45 6.15 -15.51
N LEU A 493 -26.61 5.52 -15.76
CA LEU A 493 -26.67 4.21 -16.41
C LEU A 493 -26.28 4.29 -17.89
N HIS A 494 -26.64 5.37 -18.60
CA HIS A 494 -26.19 5.64 -19.97
C HIS A 494 -24.68 5.78 -20.02
N LEU A 495 -24.09 6.58 -19.11
CA LEU A 495 -22.65 6.80 -19.05
C LEU A 495 -21.88 5.53 -18.68
N ALA A 496 -22.39 4.75 -17.71
CA ALA A 496 -21.79 3.48 -17.32
C ALA A 496 -21.84 2.45 -18.48
N ALA A 497 -22.96 2.41 -19.22
CA ALA A 497 -23.11 1.54 -20.37
C ALA A 497 -22.18 1.94 -21.54
N ALA A 498 -22.12 3.24 -21.85
CA ALA A 498 -21.22 3.83 -22.85
C ALA A 498 -19.74 3.57 -22.57
N LYS A 499 -19.36 3.52 -21.28
CA LYS A 499 -18.00 3.22 -20.84
C LYS A 499 -17.72 1.73 -20.66
N GLY A 500 -18.73 0.86 -20.78
CA GLY A 500 -18.57 -0.59 -20.62
C GLY A 500 -18.35 -1.05 -19.17
N HIS A 501 -18.69 -0.21 -18.19
CA HIS A 501 -18.35 -0.44 -16.78
C HIS A 501 -19.38 -1.34 -16.08
N LEU A 502 -19.28 -2.66 -16.31
CA LEU A 502 -20.27 -3.66 -15.84
C LEU A 502 -20.61 -3.56 -14.35
N GLU A 503 -19.63 -3.37 -13.46
CA GLU A 503 -19.90 -3.26 -12.01
C GLU A 503 -20.71 -2.01 -11.65
N ALA A 504 -20.55 -0.93 -12.41
CA ALA A 504 -21.34 0.28 -12.21
C ALA A 504 -22.75 0.09 -12.74
N CYS A 505 -22.91 -0.54 -13.91
CA CYS A 505 -24.24 -0.91 -14.42
C CYS A 505 -24.98 -1.81 -13.42
N LYS A 506 -24.31 -2.81 -12.83
CA LYS A 506 -24.89 -3.66 -11.78
C LYS A 506 -25.30 -2.87 -10.55
N ALA A 507 -24.42 -2.04 -10.00
CA ALA A 507 -24.73 -1.23 -8.82
C ALA A 507 -25.87 -0.23 -9.08
N LEU A 508 -25.88 0.45 -10.23
CA LEU A 508 -26.92 1.42 -10.58
C LEU A 508 -28.29 0.77 -10.77
N VAL A 509 -28.33 -0.45 -11.32
CA VAL A 509 -29.58 -1.20 -11.54
C VAL A 509 -30.03 -1.91 -10.26
N ASP A 510 -29.15 -2.67 -9.63
CA ASP A 510 -29.51 -3.55 -8.50
C ASP A 510 -29.57 -2.79 -7.16
N THR A 511 -28.78 -1.73 -6.96
CA THR A 511 -28.77 -0.93 -5.72
C THR A 511 -29.62 0.33 -5.85
N ALA A 512 -29.40 1.15 -6.89
CA ALA A 512 -30.10 2.43 -7.04
C ALA A 512 -31.42 2.34 -7.82
N GLY A 513 -31.69 1.24 -8.52
CA GLY A 513 -32.95 1.03 -9.23
C GLY A 513 -33.14 1.96 -10.44
N LEU A 514 -32.06 2.36 -11.12
CA LEU A 514 -32.16 3.26 -12.27
C LEU A 514 -32.96 2.62 -13.43
N ALA A 515 -33.75 3.44 -14.12
CA ALA A 515 -34.59 3.00 -15.22
C ALA A 515 -33.77 2.48 -16.41
N LEU A 516 -34.00 1.22 -16.78
CA LEU A 516 -33.30 0.52 -17.86
C LEU A 516 -33.67 1.05 -19.27
N ARG A 517 -34.84 1.69 -19.38
CA ARG A 517 -35.42 2.24 -20.62
C ARG A 517 -35.56 3.77 -20.58
N ALA A 518 -34.81 4.44 -19.71
CA ALA A 518 -34.77 5.90 -19.74
C ALA A 518 -34.23 6.33 -21.11
N LEU A 519 -34.88 7.30 -21.75
CA LEU A 519 -34.42 7.87 -23.00
C LEU A 519 -33.64 9.14 -22.71
N ASN A 520 -32.48 9.29 -23.34
CA ASN A 520 -31.78 10.57 -23.40
C ASN A 520 -32.42 11.50 -24.45
N ASP A 521 -31.88 12.71 -24.62
CA ASP A 521 -32.42 13.70 -25.58
C ASP A 521 -32.29 13.25 -27.05
N ALA A 522 -31.44 12.25 -27.33
CA ALA A 522 -31.30 11.61 -28.64
C ALA A 522 -32.26 10.42 -28.85
N GLY A 523 -33.10 10.09 -27.86
CA GLY A 523 -34.00 8.95 -27.90
C GLY A 523 -33.30 7.60 -27.74
N GLU A 524 -32.09 7.58 -27.19
CA GLU A 524 -31.28 6.38 -26.99
C GLU A 524 -31.47 5.85 -25.56
N GLU A 525 -31.57 4.53 -25.42
CA GLU A 525 -31.61 3.82 -24.13
C GLU A 525 -30.19 3.50 -23.65
N PRO A 526 -29.96 3.26 -22.34
CA PRO A 526 -28.67 2.79 -21.85
C PRO A 526 -28.18 1.52 -22.56
N LEU A 527 -29.10 0.62 -22.91
CA LEU A 527 -28.76 -0.59 -23.67
C LEU A 527 -28.18 -0.27 -25.06
N SER A 528 -28.71 0.73 -25.77
CA SER A 528 -28.18 1.12 -27.09
C SER A 528 -26.78 1.71 -27.01
N LEU A 529 -26.39 2.23 -25.84
CA LEU A 529 -25.04 2.75 -25.59
C LEU A 529 -24.07 1.70 -25.07
N ALA A 530 -24.49 0.45 -24.86
CA ALA A 530 -23.65 -0.60 -24.27
C ALA A 530 -22.36 -0.83 -25.08
N ALA A 531 -21.22 -0.51 -24.47
CA ALA A 531 -19.90 -0.62 -25.12
C ALA A 531 -19.33 -2.04 -25.17
N THR A 532 -19.79 -2.93 -24.30
CA THR A 532 -19.28 -4.31 -24.18
C THR A 532 -20.41 -5.33 -24.18
N ARG A 533 -20.09 -6.55 -24.64
CA ARG A 533 -21.04 -7.67 -24.69
C ARG A 533 -21.52 -8.08 -23.29
N GLU A 534 -20.70 -7.93 -22.24
CA GLU A 534 -21.16 -8.25 -20.89
C GLU A 534 -22.18 -7.23 -20.36
N VAL A 535 -22.00 -5.94 -20.66
CA VAL A 535 -22.97 -4.89 -20.29
C VAL A 535 -24.27 -5.07 -21.08
N ASP A 536 -24.19 -5.29 -22.39
CA ASP A 536 -25.36 -5.55 -23.23
C ASP A 536 -26.15 -6.78 -22.71
N ARG A 537 -25.46 -7.90 -22.46
CA ARG A 537 -26.08 -9.11 -21.89
C ARG A 537 -26.73 -8.84 -20.55
N PHE A 538 -26.05 -8.11 -19.65
CA PHE A 538 -26.58 -7.77 -18.34
C PHE A 538 -27.84 -6.92 -18.43
N LEU A 539 -27.80 -5.81 -19.19
CA LEU A 539 -28.95 -4.92 -19.34
C LEU A 539 -30.14 -5.64 -20.01
N ARG A 540 -29.91 -6.44 -21.06
CA ARG A 540 -30.96 -7.28 -21.68
C ARG A 540 -31.56 -8.27 -20.69
N SER A 541 -30.73 -8.95 -19.90
CA SER A 541 -31.21 -9.92 -18.90
C SER A 541 -32.13 -9.27 -17.86
N ARG A 542 -31.87 -8.01 -17.50
CA ARG A 542 -32.69 -7.23 -16.56
C ARG A 542 -33.95 -6.64 -17.21
N MET A 543 -33.91 -6.33 -18.51
CA MET A 543 -35.06 -5.82 -19.27
C MET A 543 -36.12 -6.90 -19.53
N HIS A 544 -35.71 -8.13 -19.87
CA HIS A 544 -36.65 -9.24 -20.11
C HIS A 544 -37.36 -9.74 -18.83
N PHE A 545 -36.78 -9.50 -17.65
CA PHE A 545 -37.43 -9.78 -16.37
C PHE A 545 -38.65 -8.87 -16.11
N GLN A 546 -38.71 -7.68 -16.73
CA GLN A 546 -39.78 -6.68 -16.55
C GLN A 546 -40.84 -6.66 -17.66
N GLU A 547 -40.70 -7.45 -18.74
CA GLU A 547 -41.72 -7.50 -19.80
C GLU A 547 -42.98 -8.29 -19.41
N THR A 548 -42.97 -8.96 -18.24
CA THR A 548 -44.16 -9.62 -17.64
C THR A 548 -44.46 -9.15 -16.21
N ARG A 549 -43.79 -8.09 -15.74
CA ARG A 549 -43.89 -7.54 -14.38
C ARG A 549 -43.72 -6.03 -14.35
N PHE A 550 -44.65 -5.34 -13.72
CA PHE A 550 -44.65 -3.87 -13.63
C PHE A 550 -44.09 -3.36 -12.29
N GLY A 551 -43.57 -4.26 -11.42
CA GLY A 551 -42.87 -3.91 -10.18
C GLY A 551 -41.68 -4.82 -9.85
N HIS A 552 -40.75 -4.33 -9.02
CA HIS A 552 -39.53 -5.04 -8.62
C HIS A 552 -39.73 -6.09 -7.51
N GLY A 553 -40.94 -6.18 -6.94
CA GLY A 553 -41.24 -7.11 -5.83
C GLY A 553 -40.47 -6.85 -4.54
N ASN A 554 -39.76 -5.72 -4.43
CA ASN A 554 -38.84 -5.38 -3.34
C ASN A 554 -39.49 -4.59 -2.18
N ALA A 555 -40.77 -4.22 -2.31
CA ALA A 555 -41.44 -3.32 -1.37
C ALA A 555 -42.22 -4.04 -0.27
N TYR A 556 -42.08 -5.36 -0.13
CA TYR A 556 -42.83 -6.12 0.85
C TYR A 556 -42.57 -5.64 2.29
N HIS A 557 -41.32 -5.47 2.68
CA HIS A 557 -40.95 -5.03 4.03
C HIS A 557 -41.45 -3.61 4.33
N ASP A 558 -41.36 -2.72 3.34
CA ASP A 558 -41.91 -1.37 3.39
C ASP A 558 -43.44 -1.38 3.53
N MET A 559 -44.12 -2.24 2.78
CA MET A 559 -45.57 -2.39 2.79
C MET A 559 -46.07 -2.96 4.12
N VAL A 560 -45.36 -3.92 4.72
CA VAL A 560 -45.74 -4.52 6.01
C VAL A 560 -45.68 -3.51 7.16
N LYS A 561 -44.75 -2.54 7.09
CA LYS A 561 -44.59 -1.48 8.07
C LYS A 561 -45.48 -0.27 7.82
N ASP A 562 -46.17 -0.21 6.67
CA ASP A 562 -47.01 0.93 6.32
C ASP A 562 -48.38 0.82 7.00
N GLU A 563 -48.57 1.68 8.00
CA GLU A 563 -49.78 1.71 8.83
C GLU A 563 -50.89 2.62 8.26
N ARG A 564 -50.64 3.29 7.11
CA ARG A 564 -51.60 4.20 6.46
C ARG A 564 -52.78 3.45 5.84
N TRP A 565 -53.87 4.18 5.66
CA TRP A 565 -55.10 3.65 5.06
C TRP A 565 -55.05 3.67 3.54
N VAL A 566 -55.61 2.62 2.93
CA VAL A 566 -55.84 2.57 1.48
C VAL A 566 -56.88 3.62 1.10
N SER A 567 -56.51 4.52 0.21
CA SER A 567 -57.36 5.61 -0.28
C SER A 567 -57.80 5.44 -1.73
N GLU A 568 -57.09 4.64 -2.52
CA GLU A 568 -57.44 4.31 -3.91
C GLU A 568 -56.90 2.92 -4.29
N VAL A 569 -57.65 2.18 -5.11
CA VAL A 569 -57.17 0.95 -5.77
C VAL A 569 -57.56 0.99 -7.24
N VAL A 570 -56.57 0.99 -8.13
CA VAL A 570 -56.75 1.00 -9.59
C VAL A 570 -56.27 -0.31 -10.19
N TRP A 571 -57.12 -0.97 -10.98
CA TRP A 571 -56.79 -2.16 -11.74
C TRP A 571 -56.40 -1.78 -13.16
N TYR A 572 -55.17 -2.12 -13.56
CA TYR A 572 -54.66 -1.94 -14.92
C TYR A 572 -54.55 -3.24 -15.70
N THR A 573 -54.73 -3.14 -17.01
CA THR A 573 -54.50 -4.21 -17.98
C THR A 573 -53.55 -3.79 -19.08
N VAL A 574 -52.71 -4.71 -19.56
CA VAL A 574 -51.74 -4.47 -20.65
C VAL A 574 -51.75 -5.64 -21.64
N PRO A 575 -51.69 -5.42 -22.96
CA PRO A 575 -51.53 -6.49 -23.94
C PRO A 575 -50.23 -7.27 -23.71
N LEU A 576 -50.30 -8.61 -23.78
CA LEU A 576 -49.11 -9.44 -23.78
C LEU A 576 -48.33 -9.30 -25.10
N PRO A 577 -46.99 -9.39 -25.10
CA PRO A 577 -46.22 -9.39 -26.33
C PRO A 577 -46.39 -10.69 -27.15
N GLY A 578 -46.09 -10.64 -28.45
CA GLY A 578 -46.07 -11.82 -29.33
C GLY A 578 -47.46 -12.37 -29.71
N MET A 579 -47.52 -13.66 -30.05
CA MET A 579 -48.74 -14.38 -30.48
C MET A 579 -49.87 -14.32 -29.44
N ALA A 580 -49.52 -14.33 -28.14
CA ALA A 580 -50.50 -14.24 -27.06
C ALA A 580 -51.28 -12.91 -27.08
N GLY A 581 -50.62 -11.80 -27.42
CA GLY A 581 -51.28 -10.49 -27.60
C GLY A 581 -52.13 -10.41 -28.86
N HIS A 582 -51.67 -10.98 -29.97
CA HIS A 582 -52.41 -11.01 -31.24
C HIS A 582 -53.71 -11.82 -31.14
N LEU A 583 -53.78 -12.79 -30.23
CA LEU A 583 -54.99 -13.55 -29.88
C LEU A 583 -55.83 -12.88 -28.76
N GLY A 584 -55.51 -11.64 -28.38
CA GLY A 584 -56.26 -10.85 -27.39
C GLY A 584 -55.87 -11.08 -25.93
N GLY A 585 -54.72 -11.71 -25.66
CA GLY A 585 -54.22 -11.98 -24.32
C GLY A 585 -53.68 -10.73 -23.60
N MET A 586 -54.27 -10.42 -22.45
CA MET A 586 -53.88 -9.32 -21.53
C MET A 586 -53.21 -9.79 -20.21
N HIS A 587 -52.42 -8.93 -19.56
CA HIS A 587 -51.89 -9.07 -18.20
C HIS A 587 -52.54 -8.06 -17.22
N SER A 588 -52.68 -8.42 -15.93
CA SER A 588 -53.34 -7.59 -14.91
C SER A 588 -52.49 -7.31 -13.68
N PHE A 589 -52.54 -6.07 -13.19
CA PHE A 589 -51.95 -5.66 -11.90
C PHE A 589 -52.77 -4.56 -11.22
N LEU A 590 -52.56 -4.39 -9.91
CA LEU A 590 -53.23 -3.37 -9.09
C LEU A 590 -52.24 -2.31 -8.61
N VAL A 591 -52.65 -1.04 -8.68
CA VAL A 591 -51.98 0.09 -8.02
C VAL A 591 -52.81 0.50 -6.82
N ILE A 592 -52.20 0.46 -5.64
CA ILE A 592 -52.83 0.73 -4.34
C ILE A 592 -52.22 2.00 -3.77
N THR A 593 -53.02 3.05 -3.64
CA THR A 593 -52.62 4.30 -2.99
C THR A 593 -52.96 4.24 -1.51
N VAL A 594 -51.98 4.58 -0.66
CA VAL A 594 -52.18 4.83 0.77
C VAL A 594 -51.92 6.28 1.11
N SER A 595 -52.69 6.81 2.07
CA SER A 595 -52.55 8.19 2.54
C SER A 595 -53.00 8.34 3.98
N ASP A 596 -52.41 9.30 4.69
CA ASP A 596 -52.86 9.72 6.01
C ASP A 596 -54.20 10.48 5.97
N ALA A 597 -54.81 10.69 7.13
CA ALA A 597 -56.11 11.35 7.28
C ALA A 597 -56.17 12.74 6.59
N ASP A 598 -55.04 13.45 6.57
CA ASP A 598 -54.89 14.79 5.99
C ASP A 598 -54.44 14.80 4.52
N LEU A 599 -54.27 13.62 3.89
CA LEU A 599 -53.89 13.44 2.47
C LEU A 599 -52.53 14.08 2.05
N THR A 600 -51.70 14.53 2.99
CA THR A 600 -50.47 15.28 2.72
C THR A 600 -49.27 14.43 2.26
N ALA A 601 -49.28 13.11 2.50
CA ALA A 601 -48.20 12.18 2.12
C ALA A 601 -48.75 10.86 1.55
N ALA A 602 -49.10 10.85 0.26
CA ALA A 602 -49.55 9.64 -0.43
C ALA A 602 -48.36 8.76 -0.86
N LYS A 603 -48.44 7.44 -0.63
CA LYS A 603 -47.50 6.43 -1.18
C LYS A 603 -48.29 5.42 -1.99
N ARG A 604 -47.71 4.91 -3.06
CA ARG A 604 -48.37 3.93 -3.93
C ARG A 604 -47.58 2.62 -3.98
N TYR A 605 -48.33 1.53 -3.97
CA TYR A 605 -47.82 0.16 -4.05
C TYR A 605 -48.37 -0.52 -5.30
N VAL A 606 -47.56 -1.34 -5.96
CA VAL A 606 -48.00 -2.18 -7.08
C VAL A 606 -48.10 -3.61 -6.57
N LEU A 607 -49.27 -4.22 -6.73
CA LEU A 607 -49.54 -5.60 -6.36
C LEU A 607 -49.84 -6.39 -7.64
N GLU A 608 -49.04 -7.42 -7.91
CA GLU A 608 -49.19 -8.27 -9.09
C GLU A 608 -48.93 -9.74 -8.76
N LYS A 609 -49.47 -10.65 -9.58
CA LYS A 609 -49.25 -12.10 -9.44
C LYS A 609 -48.67 -12.69 -10.72
N ALA A 610 -47.57 -13.42 -10.60
CA ALA A 610 -46.81 -13.96 -11.74
C ALA A 610 -46.16 -15.32 -11.41
N GLY A 611 -45.93 -16.14 -12.43
CA GLY A 611 -45.45 -17.52 -12.33
C GLY A 611 -43.94 -17.72 -12.11
N SER A 612 -43.17 -16.69 -11.72
CA SER A 612 -41.73 -16.85 -11.50
C SER A 612 -41.41 -17.65 -10.24
N ALA A 613 -40.19 -18.21 -10.20
CA ALA A 613 -39.59 -18.74 -8.99
C ALA A 613 -39.60 -17.70 -7.84
N ALA A 614 -40.01 -18.14 -6.65
CA ALA A 614 -40.01 -17.34 -5.43
C ALA A 614 -38.61 -17.34 -4.81
N ARG A 615 -38.01 -16.16 -4.61
CA ARG A 615 -36.73 -16.00 -3.91
C ARG A 615 -36.89 -15.96 -2.40
N GLU A 616 -38.02 -15.41 -1.95
CA GLU A 616 -38.31 -15.18 -0.55
C GLU A 616 -39.64 -15.84 -0.14
N ALA A 617 -39.77 -16.17 1.15
CA ALA A 617 -40.94 -16.88 1.68
C ALA A 617 -42.27 -16.15 1.39
N HIS A 618 -42.25 -14.82 1.38
CA HIS A 618 -43.42 -13.99 1.09
C HIS A 618 -43.84 -14.03 -0.40
N GLN A 619 -43.01 -14.56 -1.30
CA GLN A 619 -43.29 -14.67 -2.74
C GLN A 619 -43.74 -16.07 -3.15
N LYS A 620 -43.84 -17.03 -2.21
CA LYS A 620 -44.09 -18.46 -2.46
C LYS A 620 -45.35 -18.75 -3.30
N ASN A 621 -46.36 -17.88 -3.23
CA ASN A 621 -47.60 -18.00 -3.99
C ASN A 621 -47.61 -17.11 -5.26
N GLY A 622 -46.44 -16.64 -5.69
CA GLY A 622 -46.27 -15.82 -6.90
C GLY A 622 -46.83 -14.41 -6.78
N VAL A 623 -46.98 -13.85 -5.58
CA VAL A 623 -47.47 -12.48 -5.35
C VAL A 623 -46.31 -11.55 -5.04
N PHE A 624 -46.24 -10.43 -5.76
CA PHE A 624 -45.15 -9.47 -5.69
C PHE A 624 -45.68 -8.08 -5.35
N VAL A 625 -44.92 -7.35 -4.52
CA VAL A 625 -45.24 -5.98 -4.08
C VAL A 625 -44.08 -5.05 -4.43
N GLY A 626 -44.33 -4.02 -5.26
CA GLY A 626 -43.36 -2.96 -5.59
C GLY A 626 -43.78 -1.59 -5.03
N THR A 627 -42.83 -0.65 -4.90
CA THR A 627 -43.09 0.76 -4.59
C THR A 627 -43.18 1.57 -5.88
N GLN A 628 -43.97 2.65 -5.88
CA GLN A 628 -44.21 3.42 -7.09
C GLN A 628 -43.15 4.53 -7.32
N GLY A 629 -42.40 4.38 -8.40
CA GLY A 629 -41.84 5.44 -9.25
C GLY A 629 -42.39 5.30 -10.69
N LEU A 630 -43.68 5.02 -10.81
CA LEU A 630 -44.34 4.49 -12.01
C LEU A 630 -45.09 5.55 -12.82
N GLU A 631 -45.13 6.83 -12.44
CA GLU A 631 -45.70 7.86 -13.34
C GLU A 631 -44.84 8.05 -14.61
N THR A 632 -43.54 7.78 -14.53
CA THR A 632 -42.63 7.73 -15.68
C THR A 632 -42.68 6.38 -16.40
N ASN A 633 -42.80 5.26 -15.66
CA ASN A 633 -42.78 3.91 -16.24
C ASN A 633 -44.14 3.42 -16.78
N LEU A 634 -45.29 3.81 -16.23
CA LEU A 634 -46.62 3.42 -16.78
C LEU A 634 -46.93 4.16 -18.07
N ARG A 635 -46.48 5.42 -18.19
CA ARG A 635 -46.66 6.23 -19.40
C ARG A 635 -45.82 5.73 -20.57
N SER A 636 -44.74 4.99 -20.31
CA SER A 636 -43.83 4.45 -21.33
C SER A 636 -44.17 3.02 -21.77
N VAL A 637 -45.12 2.33 -21.12
CA VAL A 637 -45.57 0.99 -21.55
C VAL A 637 -46.68 1.14 -22.60
N PRO A 638 -46.47 0.70 -23.85
CA PRO A 638 -47.48 0.77 -24.90
C PRO A 638 -48.71 -0.08 -24.55
N GLY A 639 -49.91 0.53 -24.62
CA GLY A 639 -51.17 -0.21 -24.47
C GLY A 639 -51.67 -0.42 -23.04
N VAL A 640 -51.06 0.17 -22.00
CA VAL A 640 -51.62 0.16 -20.64
C VAL A 640 -52.98 0.84 -20.61
N GLN A 641 -53.98 0.19 -20.02
CA GLN A 641 -55.31 0.75 -19.82
C GLN A 641 -55.78 0.56 -18.37
N ALA A 642 -56.38 1.60 -17.79
CA ALA A 642 -57.07 1.47 -16.52
C ALA A 642 -58.39 0.72 -16.75
N TYR A 643 -58.48 -0.50 -16.23
CA TYR A 643 -59.65 -1.36 -16.37
C TYR A 643 -60.75 -0.97 -15.38
N LYS A 644 -60.40 -0.80 -14.10
CA LYS A 644 -61.32 -0.33 -13.05
C LYS A 644 -60.63 0.53 -12.00
N ASN A 645 -61.37 1.45 -11.36
CA ASN A 645 -60.87 2.30 -10.28
C ASN A 645 -61.85 2.31 -9.09
N LEU A 646 -61.33 2.13 -7.88
CA LEU A 646 -62.03 2.35 -6.62
C LEU A 646 -61.38 3.49 -5.84
N ALA A 647 -62.13 4.59 -5.68
CA ALA A 647 -61.72 5.75 -4.91
C ALA A 647 -62.48 5.90 -3.58
N LYS A 648 -62.07 6.87 -2.76
CA LYS A 648 -62.61 7.18 -1.43
C LYS A 648 -64.13 7.41 -1.49
N GLY A 649 -64.90 6.46 -0.98
CA GLY A 649 -66.37 6.43 -1.02
C GLY A 649 -66.96 5.05 -1.33
N ASN A 650 -66.28 4.28 -2.20
CA ASN A 650 -66.67 2.92 -2.60
C ASN A 650 -65.73 1.82 -2.06
N LEU A 651 -64.63 2.23 -1.40
CA LEU A 651 -63.66 1.37 -0.71
C LEU A 651 -64.10 1.02 0.71
N GLN A 652 -63.93 -0.24 1.13
CA GLN A 652 -64.20 -0.64 2.52
C GLN A 652 -63.42 0.22 3.51
N LYS A 653 -64.06 0.52 4.65
CA LYS A 653 -63.42 1.31 5.71
C LYS A 653 -62.26 0.53 6.33
N GLU A 654 -61.23 1.24 6.75
CA GLU A 654 -60.10 0.70 7.52
C GLU A 654 -59.30 -0.42 6.81
N LEU A 655 -59.09 -0.26 5.50
CA LEU A 655 -58.23 -1.15 4.72
C LEU A 655 -56.76 -0.73 4.82
N LYS A 656 -55.89 -1.72 5.09
CA LYS A 656 -54.42 -1.59 5.04
C LYS A 656 -53.87 -2.46 3.92
N VAL A 657 -52.78 -2.03 3.29
CA VAL A 657 -52.17 -2.74 2.14
C VAL A 657 -51.78 -4.17 2.51
N ARG A 658 -51.33 -4.40 3.74
CA ARG A 658 -51.03 -5.75 4.25
C ARG A 658 -52.21 -6.72 4.12
N LYS A 659 -53.44 -6.28 4.36
CA LYS A 659 -54.64 -7.13 4.19
C LYS A 659 -54.88 -7.46 2.71
N LEU A 660 -54.67 -6.50 1.81
CA LEU A 660 -54.82 -6.69 0.37
C LEU A 660 -53.79 -7.68 -0.19
N TYR A 661 -52.54 -7.59 0.28
CA TYR A 661 -51.51 -8.57 -0.04
C TYR A 661 -51.91 -9.98 0.43
N LEU A 662 -52.45 -10.13 1.64
CA LEU A 662 -52.88 -11.43 2.16
C LEU A 662 -54.00 -12.03 1.29
N GLU A 663 -54.95 -11.22 0.82
CA GLU A 663 -55.99 -11.69 -0.09
C GLU A 663 -55.43 -12.18 -1.42
N ALA A 664 -54.47 -11.46 -2.03
CA ALA A 664 -53.77 -11.97 -3.20
C ALA A 664 -53.00 -13.26 -2.88
N HIS A 665 -52.32 -13.33 -1.73
CA HIS A 665 -51.52 -14.49 -1.33
C HIS A 665 -52.39 -15.74 -1.09
N CYS A 666 -53.60 -15.58 -0.56
CA CYS A 666 -54.57 -16.65 -0.33
C CYS A 666 -55.12 -17.29 -1.62
N THR A 667 -54.84 -16.73 -2.81
CA THR A 667 -55.19 -17.37 -4.09
C THR A 667 -54.38 -18.66 -4.37
N GLY A 668 -53.35 -18.97 -3.57
CA GLY A 668 -52.56 -20.19 -3.72
C GLY A 668 -51.43 -20.06 -4.76
N GLN A 669 -50.83 -21.18 -5.16
CA GLN A 669 -49.74 -21.17 -6.16
C GLN A 669 -50.23 -20.67 -7.53
N TYR A 670 -49.31 -20.10 -8.32
CA TYR A 670 -49.66 -19.62 -9.66
C TYR A 670 -50.12 -20.78 -10.56
N ASP A 671 -51.32 -20.64 -11.12
CA ASP A 671 -51.92 -21.56 -12.08
C ASP A 671 -52.67 -20.76 -13.15
N LEU A 672 -52.44 -21.09 -14.42
CA LEU A 672 -52.99 -20.30 -15.53
C LEU A 672 -54.51 -20.33 -15.61
N ALA A 673 -55.13 -21.45 -15.24
CA ALA A 673 -56.58 -21.63 -15.36
C ALA A 673 -57.34 -21.13 -14.12
N SER A 674 -56.73 -21.23 -12.93
CA SER A 674 -57.44 -21.07 -11.65
C SER A 674 -56.81 -20.08 -10.67
N SER A 675 -55.55 -19.68 -10.87
CA SER A 675 -54.83 -18.78 -9.95
C SER A 675 -53.75 -17.96 -10.67
N ASN A 676 -54.18 -17.10 -11.60
CA ASN A 676 -53.31 -16.24 -12.40
C ASN A 676 -53.39 -14.76 -11.97
N CYS A 677 -52.73 -13.88 -12.72
CA CYS A 677 -52.73 -12.43 -12.47
C CYS A 677 -54.14 -11.82 -12.37
N HIS A 678 -55.06 -12.23 -13.24
CA HIS A 678 -56.42 -11.72 -13.27
C HIS A 678 -57.25 -12.19 -12.07
N HIS A 679 -57.09 -13.45 -11.65
CA HIS A 679 -57.79 -13.98 -10.47
C HIS A 679 -57.36 -13.28 -9.18
N ALA A 680 -56.07 -12.98 -9.04
CA ALA A 680 -55.55 -12.24 -7.90
C ALA A 680 -56.00 -10.78 -7.89
N ALA A 681 -55.93 -10.10 -9.04
CA ALA A 681 -56.43 -8.74 -9.19
C ALA A 681 -57.93 -8.66 -8.90
N GLN A 682 -58.73 -9.58 -9.45
CA GLN A 682 -60.16 -9.68 -9.20
C GLN A 682 -60.47 -9.91 -7.72
N ARG A 683 -59.77 -10.85 -7.07
CA ARG A 683 -60.00 -11.16 -5.65
C ARG A 683 -59.72 -9.96 -4.76
N VAL A 684 -58.59 -9.29 -4.96
CA VAL A 684 -58.21 -8.12 -4.15
C VAL A 684 -59.12 -6.93 -4.44
N PHE A 685 -59.42 -6.67 -5.71
CA PHE A 685 -60.32 -5.59 -6.11
C PHE A 685 -61.73 -5.78 -5.52
N ASN A 686 -62.29 -6.99 -5.64
CA ASN A 686 -63.62 -7.30 -5.08
C ASN A 686 -63.67 -7.27 -3.55
N PHE A 687 -62.55 -7.60 -2.90
CA PHE A 687 -62.40 -7.45 -1.46
C PHE A 687 -62.43 -5.98 -1.04
N CYS A 688 -61.93 -5.07 -1.88
CA CYS A 688 -61.97 -3.63 -1.61
C CYS A 688 -63.36 -3.01 -1.79
N CYS A 689 -64.26 -3.60 -2.59
CA CYS A 689 -65.59 -3.05 -2.87
C CYS A 689 -66.52 -3.11 -1.64
N ILE A 690 -67.16 -1.98 -1.31
CA ILE A 690 -68.30 -1.94 -0.37
C ILE A 690 -69.56 -2.52 -1.01
N ARG A 691 -69.87 -2.10 -2.24
CA ARG A 691 -71.11 -2.49 -2.91
C ARG A 691 -70.90 -3.73 -3.74
N HIS A 692 -71.92 -4.58 -3.79
CA HIS A 692 -71.88 -5.81 -4.58
C HIS A 692 -71.87 -5.52 -6.08
N GLU A 693 -72.45 -4.39 -6.52
CA GLU A 693 -72.50 -3.93 -7.91
C GLU A 693 -71.12 -3.51 -8.47
N ASP A 694 -70.20 -3.08 -7.61
CA ASP A 694 -68.85 -2.66 -8.00
C ASP A 694 -67.90 -3.86 -8.23
N ARG A 695 -68.31 -5.07 -7.82
CA ARG A 695 -67.49 -6.29 -7.93
C ARG A 695 -67.42 -6.78 -9.37
N GLU A 696 -66.22 -7.19 -9.79
CA GLU A 696 -65.99 -7.83 -11.08
C GLU A 696 -66.38 -9.31 -11.03
N VAL A 697 -67.23 -9.75 -11.96
CA VAL A 697 -67.75 -11.12 -12.00
C VAL A 697 -66.90 -12.01 -12.90
N GLU A 698 -66.51 -11.51 -14.07
CA GLU A 698 -65.62 -12.22 -14.97
C GLU A 698 -64.30 -11.44 -15.18
N PRO A 699 -63.15 -12.03 -14.85
CA PRO A 699 -61.86 -11.38 -15.09
C PRO A 699 -61.57 -11.28 -16.60
N PRO A 700 -60.70 -10.34 -17.02
CA PRO A 700 -60.22 -10.30 -18.40
C PRO A 700 -59.63 -11.66 -18.83
N ASN A 701 -59.83 -12.02 -20.09
CA ASN A 701 -59.42 -13.31 -20.69
C ASN A 701 -60.06 -14.56 -20.07
N SER A 702 -61.24 -14.47 -19.44
CA SER A 702 -61.94 -15.62 -18.85
C SER A 702 -62.14 -16.80 -19.83
N TRP A 703 -62.31 -16.50 -21.13
CA TRP A 703 -62.45 -17.49 -22.20
C TRP A 703 -61.15 -18.25 -22.51
N LEU A 704 -59.97 -17.61 -22.41
CA LEU A 704 -58.66 -18.26 -22.58
C LEU A 704 -58.38 -19.25 -21.44
N ALA A 705 -58.78 -18.92 -20.22
CA ALA A 705 -58.68 -19.82 -19.07
C ALA A 705 -59.59 -21.05 -19.22
N LYS A 706 -60.81 -20.88 -19.76
CA LYS A 706 -61.77 -21.99 -20.05
C LYS A 706 -61.26 -22.92 -21.17
N LEU A 707 -60.61 -22.39 -22.21
CA LEU A 707 -60.01 -23.19 -23.29
C LEU A 707 -58.82 -24.04 -22.80
N GLY A 708 -57.92 -23.47 -21.99
CA GLY A 708 -56.78 -24.19 -21.42
C GLY A 708 -57.18 -25.38 -20.54
N ALA A 709 -58.29 -25.24 -19.79
CA ALA A 709 -58.82 -26.30 -18.93
C ALA A 709 -59.53 -27.44 -19.70
N THR A 710 -60.16 -27.14 -20.85
CA THR A 710 -61.01 -28.09 -21.58
C THR A 710 -60.21 -29.07 -22.45
N PHE A 711 -59.04 -28.67 -22.95
CA PHE A 711 -58.24 -29.47 -23.90
C PHE A 711 -56.96 -30.07 -23.32
N GLN A 712 -56.75 -30.01 -21.99
CA GLN A 712 -55.47 -30.39 -21.34
C GLN A 712 -54.22 -29.75 -22.02
N LEU A 713 -54.40 -28.56 -22.60
CA LEU A 713 -53.34 -27.78 -23.28
C LEU A 713 -52.45 -27.05 -22.27
N THR A 714 -52.35 -27.54 -21.03
CA THR A 714 -51.60 -26.92 -19.94
C THR A 714 -50.12 -26.76 -20.26
N GLY A 715 -49.57 -27.46 -21.27
CA GLY A 715 -48.20 -27.26 -21.77
C GLY A 715 -48.07 -26.12 -22.79
N LEU A 716 -49.06 -25.95 -23.69
CA LEU A 716 -49.04 -24.98 -24.79
C LEU A 716 -49.23 -23.53 -24.33
N PHE A 717 -49.93 -23.33 -23.20
CA PHE A 717 -50.13 -22.00 -22.61
C PHE A 717 -49.28 -21.75 -21.35
N ASN A 718 -48.46 -22.71 -20.91
CA ASN A 718 -47.56 -22.58 -19.74
C ASN A 718 -46.36 -21.65 -19.92
N SER A 719 -46.39 -20.75 -20.90
CA SER A 719 -45.36 -19.75 -21.20
C SER A 719 -45.42 -18.54 -20.24
N SER A 720 -45.47 -18.80 -18.94
CA SER A 720 -45.24 -17.79 -17.89
C SER A 720 -44.34 -18.27 -16.74
N ARG A 721 -43.63 -19.39 -16.92
CA ARG A 721 -42.41 -19.70 -16.16
C ARG A 721 -41.18 -19.10 -16.84
N SER A 722 -41.19 -17.78 -16.91
CA SER A 722 -39.97 -16.99 -16.81
C SER A 722 -39.37 -17.22 -15.43
N SER A 723 -38.39 -18.12 -15.33
CA SER A 723 -37.44 -18.12 -14.22
C SER A 723 -36.17 -18.88 -14.58
N SER A 724 -35.28 -18.19 -15.28
CA SER A 724 -33.86 -18.44 -15.21
C SER A 724 -33.28 -17.70 -14.00
N GLU A 725 -33.13 -18.41 -12.89
CA GLU A 725 -32.09 -18.14 -11.89
C GLU A 725 -31.64 -19.49 -11.33
N GLY A 726 -30.38 -19.89 -11.34
CA GLY A 726 -29.15 -19.15 -11.56
C GLY A 726 -28.17 -19.60 -10.50
N SER A 727 -27.27 -20.51 -10.86
CA SER A 727 -25.97 -20.67 -10.20
C SER A 727 -25.10 -21.39 -11.22
N GLY A 728 -24.04 -20.80 -11.77
CA GLY A 728 -22.85 -20.43 -11.01
C GLY A 728 -22.22 -21.73 -10.48
N SER A 729 -21.09 -22.22 -10.97
CA SER A 729 -19.93 -21.45 -11.40
C SER A 729 -18.79 -22.35 -11.92
N ARG A 730 -17.79 -21.69 -12.50
CA ARG A 730 -16.36 -22.04 -12.51
C ARG A 730 -15.89 -23.10 -13.50
N VAL A 731 -15.37 -22.57 -14.62
CA VAL A 731 -14.09 -23.00 -15.19
C VAL A 731 -13.07 -23.10 -14.05
N GLY A 732 -12.67 -24.32 -13.74
CA GLY A 732 -11.58 -24.61 -12.83
C GLY A 732 -10.42 -25.18 -13.63
N SER A 733 -9.40 -24.35 -13.82
CA SER A 733 -8.01 -24.79 -13.91
C SER A 733 -7.75 -25.98 -12.99
N ALA A 734 -7.01 -26.96 -13.50
CA ALA A 734 -6.59 -28.15 -12.78
C ALA A 734 -5.98 -27.84 -11.40
N GLU A 735 -6.44 -28.54 -10.35
CA GLU A 735 -5.60 -29.34 -9.43
C GLU A 735 -6.42 -29.95 -8.26
N SER A 736 -6.41 -31.30 -8.21
CA SER A 736 -6.23 -32.20 -7.04
C SER A 736 -7.15 -32.23 -5.79
N GLN A 737 -7.90 -33.35 -5.68
CA GLN A 737 -8.18 -34.24 -4.50
C GLN A 737 -9.02 -33.68 -3.31
N VAL A 738 -9.93 -34.39 -2.61
CA VAL A 738 -10.09 -35.79 -2.15
C VAL A 738 -11.60 -36.13 -1.97
N ALA A 739 -11.90 -37.43 -2.05
CA ALA A 739 -13.20 -38.13 -2.00
C ALA A 739 -14.13 -37.92 -0.78
N SER A 740 -15.45 -38.10 -0.99
CA SER A 740 -16.22 -39.25 -0.43
C SER A 740 -17.72 -39.22 -0.81
N THR A 741 -18.09 -40.18 -1.65
CA THR A 741 -19.30 -41.05 -1.60
C THR A 741 -20.62 -40.55 -1.00
N SER A 742 -21.67 -40.48 -1.81
CA SER A 742 -22.78 -41.47 -1.82
C SER A 742 -23.85 -41.12 -2.88
N ARG A 743 -24.16 -42.10 -3.74
CA ARG A 743 -25.23 -42.07 -4.78
C ARG A 743 -26.61 -42.38 -4.14
N PRO A 744 -27.73 -42.05 -4.81
CA PRO A 744 -28.38 -42.95 -5.81
C PRO A 744 -28.83 -42.18 -7.09
N VAL A 745 -28.43 -42.52 -8.33
CA VAL A 745 -29.07 -43.48 -9.29
C VAL A 745 -30.58 -43.56 -9.09
N ASP A 746 -31.43 -42.97 -9.94
CA ASP A 746 -31.83 -43.49 -11.26
C ASP A 746 -32.19 -42.39 -12.29
N THR A 747 -31.54 -42.42 -13.46
CA THR A 747 -32.06 -41.98 -14.79
C THR A 747 -31.64 -43.10 -15.78
N PRO A 748 -31.95 -43.14 -17.11
CA PRO A 748 -32.66 -42.18 -18.00
C PRO A 748 -33.51 -42.82 -19.16
N SER A 749 -34.20 -41.98 -19.97
CA SER A 749 -34.27 -42.16 -21.44
C SER A 749 -34.65 -40.84 -22.14
N GLY A 750 -33.76 -39.84 -22.24
CA GLY A 750 -32.81 -39.66 -23.35
C GLY A 750 -33.47 -38.78 -24.44
N PHE A 751 -33.10 -37.50 -24.62
CA PHE A 751 -31.84 -37.08 -25.25
C PHE A 751 -31.26 -35.79 -24.65
N THR A 752 -30.07 -35.84 -24.05
CA THR A 752 -29.24 -34.66 -23.78
C THR A 752 -27.78 -35.08 -23.63
N ALA A 753 -27.00 -34.95 -24.71
CA ALA A 753 -25.56 -34.78 -24.59
C ALA A 753 -25.31 -33.27 -24.51
N ALA A 754 -24.65 -32.80 -23.45
CA ALA A 754 -24.17 -31.42 -23.39
C ALA A 754 -23.02 -31.28 -24.40
N VAL A 755 -23.17 -30.38 -25.37
CA VAL A 755 -22.13 -30.08 -26.37
C VAL A 755 -21.68 -28.63 -26.22
N ASP A 756 -20.37 -28.48 -26.31
CA ASP A 756 -19.60 -27.25 -26.28
C ASP A 756 -19.98 -26.34 -27.48
N LEU A 757 -20.55 -25.16 -27.18
CA LEU A 757 -20.91 -24.15 -28.19
C LEU A 757 -19.68 -23.54 -28.89
N GLY A 758 -18.45 -23.84 -28.43
CA GLY A 758 -17.21 -23.47 -29.10
C GLY A 758 -16.72 -24.47 -30.15
N SER A 759 -17.34 -25.65 -30.31
CA SER A 759 -16.78 -26.74 -31.12
C SER A 759 -17.55 -27.10 -32.39
N ASP A 760 -18.69 -26.47 -32.69
CA ASP A 760 -19.56 -26.91 -33.79
C ASP A 760 -19.72 -25.81 -34.85
N ALA A 761 -18.76 -25.76 -35.78
CA ALA A 761 -18.60 -24.75 -36.84
C ALA A 761 -19.84 -24.57 -37.76
N PHE A 762 -20.84 -25.44 -37.65
CA PHE A 762 -22.06 -25.41 -38.48
C PHE A 762 -23.21 -24.62 -37.87
N SER A 763 -23.23 -24.39 -36.56
CA SER A 763 -24.42 -23.94 -35.83
C SER A 763 -24.81 -22.49 -36.13
N GLU A 764 -23.82 -21.59 -36.19
CA GLU A 764 -24.03 -20.17 -36.47
C GLU A 764 -24.48 -19.95 -37.92
N ILE A 765 -23.84 -20.64 -38.88
CA ILE A 765 -24.20 -20.59 -40.31
C ILE A 765 -25.58 -21.21 -40.54
N ALA A 766 -25.89 -22.32 -39.87
CA ALA A 766 -27.19 -22.97 -39.95
C ALA A 766 -28.31 -22.07 -39.40
N ALA A 767 -28.07 -21.31 -38.33
CA ALA A 767 -29.04 -20.35 -37.80
C ALA A 767 -29.31 -19.22 -38.79
N ALA A 768 -28.26 -18.62 -39.36
CA ALA A 768 -28.40 -17.57 -40.38
C ALA A 768 -29.13 -18.05 -41.64
N LEU A 769 -28.77 -19.24 -42.15
CA LEU A 769 -29.41 -19.85 -43.32
C LEU A 769 -30.85 -20.28 -43.07
N SER A 770 -31.22 -20.59 -41.82
CA SER A 770 -32.60 -20.94 -41.46
C SER A 770 -33.54 -19.73 -41.56
N HIS A 771 -33.01 -18.50 -41.39
CA HIS A 771 -33.76 -17.26 -41.62
C HIS A 771 -33.69 -16.78 -43.08
N ALA A 772 -32.59 -17.05 -43.81
CA ALA A 772 -32.41 -16.59 -45.19
C ALA A 772 -33.45 -17.14 -46.19
N VAL A 773 -34.09 -18.28 -45.89
CA VAL A 773 -35.16 -18.86 -46.75
C VAL A 773 -36.47 -18.06 -46.68
N TYR A 774 -36.56 -17.03 -45.83
CA TYR A 774 -37.73 -16.17 -45.70
C TYR A 774 -37.67 -14.88 -46.56
N GLU A 775 -36.53 -14.54 -47.18
CA GLU A 775 -36.32 -13.29 -47.94
C GLU A 775 -36.31 -13.50 -49.47
N GLU A 776 -37.04 -12.67 -50.25
CA GLU A 776 -37.24 -12.85 -51.71
C GLU A 776 -36.01 -12.48 -52.59
N GLU A 777 -35.04 -11.70 -52.11
CA GLU A 777 -33.84 -11.31 -52.87
C GLU A 777 -32.54 -11.76 -52.19
N THR A 778 -32.18 -13.03 -52.37
CA THR A 778 -30.87 -13.57 -51.92
C THR A 778 -29.67 -13.04 -52.73
N SER A 779 -29.92 -12.31 -53.82
CA SER A 779 -28.91 -11.73 -54.71
C SER A 779 -28.17 -10.52 -54.10
N GLY A 780 -28.69 -9.93 -53.03
CA GLY A 780 -28.08 -8.79 -52.31
C GLY A 780 -27.14 -9.16 -51.17
N LEU A 781 -27.23 -10.39 -50.64
CA LEU A 781 -26.36 -10.91 -49.58
C LEU A 781 -25.03 -11.48 -50.10
N LEU A 782 -24.93 -11.73 -51.42
CA LEU A 782 -23.95 -12.66 -51.98
C LEU A 782 -23.27 -12.12 -53.25
N LYS A 783 -22.20 -11.32 -53.08
CA LYS A 783 -21.15 -11.19 -54.09
C LYS A 783 -19.77 -11.08 -53.43
N PRO A 784 -18.81 -11.98 -53.73
CA PRO A 784 -17.40 -11.70 -53.53
C PRO A 784 -16.87 -10.95 -54.75
N LEU A 785 -16.18 -9.84 -54.52
CA LEU A 785 -15.14 -9.39 -55.45
C LEU A 785 -14.01 -8.80 -54.64
N GLU A 786 -12.82 -9.27 -54.99
CA GLU A 786 -11.52 -8.96 -54.41
C GLU A 786 -11.36 -7.45 -54.16
N ALA A 787 -11.42 -7.00 -52.91
CA ALA A 787 -11.09 -5.62 -52.55
C ALA A 787 -10.66 -5.50 -51.08
N GLU A 788 -9.73 -4.58 -50.82
CA GLU A 788 -9.21 -4.17 -49.51
C GLU A 788 -10.27 -3.48 -48.61
N ILE A 789 -11.57 -3.61 -48.92
CA ILE A 789 -12.70 -2.87 -48.33
C ILE A 789 -13.88 -3.83 -48.09
N ALA A 790 -14.39 -3.92 -46.87
CA ALA A 790 -15.64 -4.61 -46.53
C ALA A 790 -16.85 -3.67 -46.62
N VAL A 791 -17.98 -4.15 -47.13
CA VAL A 791 -19.21 -3.34 -47.28
C VAL A 791 -20.35 -3.98 -46.48
N ILE A 792 -20.92 -3.22 -45.56
CA ILE A 792 -21.96 -3.67 -44.63
C ILE A 792 -23.28 -3.01 -45.01
N HIS A 793 -24.33 -3.80 -45.13
CA HIS A 793 -25.68 -3.34 -45.45
C HIS A 793 -26.61 -3.74 -44.31
N ASN A 794 -27.17 -2.76 -43.61
CA ASN A 794 -28.01 -3.01 -42.45
C ASN A 794 -29.49 -3.06 -42.86
N LYS A 795 -30.10 -4.25 -42.83
CA LYS A 795 -31.53 -4.46 -43.14
C LYS A 795 -32.39 -4.76 -41.90
N LEU A 796 -31.86 -4.60 -40.69
CA LEU A 796 -32.48 -5.05 -39.44
C LEU A 796 -33.50 -4.08 -38.83
N GLY A 797 -33.94 -3.05 -39.57
CA GLY A 797 -34.94 -2.07 -39.11
C GLY A 797 -34.51 -1.18 -37.93
N LYS A 798 -33.29 -1.34 -37.43
CA LYS A 798 -32.67 -0.56 -36.34
C LYS A 798 -31.18 -0.35 -36.62
N ALA A 799 -30.60 0.73 -36.10
CA ALA A 799 -29.18 1.03 -36.33
C ALA A 799 -28.29 -0.05 -35.68
N VAL A 800 -27.24 -0.46 -36.38
CA VAL A 800 -26.27 -1.46 -35.91
C VAL A 800 -24.89 -0.81 -35.87
N VAL A 801 -24.16 -1.02 -34.79
CA VAL A 801 -22.80 -0.50 -34.64
C VAL A 801 -21.81 -1.63 -34.90
N VAL A 802 -20.98 -1.44 -35.92
CA VAL A 802 -19.93 -2.36 -36.30
C VAL A 802 -18.63 -1.91 -35.64
N TYR A 803 -17.96 -2.84 -34.96
CA TYR A 803 -16.69 -2.57 -34.30
C TYR A 803 -15.52 -3.08 -35.13
N ASP A 804 -14.65 -2.18 -35.56
CA ASP A 804 -13.38 -2.54 -36.17
C ASP A 804 -12.34 -2.78 -35.07
N GLN A 805 -11.98 -4.05 -34.85
CA GLN A 805 -10.97 -4.43 -33.85
C GLN A 805 -9.55 -3.98 -34.21
N ALA A 806 -9.25 -3.74 -35.50
CA ALA A 806 -7.91 -3.36 -35.93
C ALA A 806 -7.62 -1.88 -35.68
N THR A 807 -8.62 -1.01 -35.88
CA THR A 807 -8.49 0.44 -35.67
C THR A 807 -9.12 0.94 -34.35
N GLY A 808 -9.93 0.10 -33.70
CA GLY A 808 -10.71 0.47 -32.51
C GLY A 808 -11.91 1.38 -32.82
N SER A 809 -12.22 1.59 -34.10
CA SER A 809 -13.24 2.51 -34.58
C SER A 809 -14.64 1.88 -34.54
N ARG A 810 -15.66 2.66 -34.19
CA ARG A 810 -17.07 2.27 -34.24
C ARG A 810 -17.74 2.88 -35.46
N HIS A 811 -18.34 2.03 -36.28
CA HIS A 811 -19.07 2.45 -37.48
C HIS A 811 -20.55 2.16 -37.28
N ARG A 812 -21.34 3.19 -36.98
CA ARG A 812 -22.81 3.10 -36.98
C ARG A 812 -23.31 2.97 -38.42
N VAL A 813 -24.13 1.96 -38.65
CA VAL A 813 -24.83 1.70 -39.92
C VAL A 813 -26.32 1.77 -39.61
N ASP A 814 -26.99 2.81 -40.07
CA ASP A 814 -28.41 3.04 -39.85
C ASP A 814 -29.27 2.04 -40.67
N PRO A 815 -30.56 1.88 -40.34
CA PRO A 815 -31.46 0.99 -41.09
C PRO A 815 -31.46 1.36 -42.58
N ASP A 816 -31.35 0.35 -43.44
CA ASP A 816 -31.25 0.44 -44.90
C ASP A 816 -29.99 1.18 -45.43
N GLU A 817 -29.04 1.54 -44.55
CA GLU A 817 -27.77 2.16 -44.92
C GLU A 817 -26.75 1.11 -45.39
N ARG A 818 -25.99 1.46 -46.43
CA ARG A 818 -24.85 0.68 -46.92
C ARG A 818 -23.55 1.45 -46.66
N LYS A 819 -22.63 0.85 -45.89
CA LYS A 819 -21.41 1.50 -45.42
C LYS A 819 -20.17 0.67 -45.71
N SER A 820 -19.16 1.30 -46.31
CA SER A 820 -17.88 0.67 -46.69
C SER A 820 -16.79 0.98 -45.65
N ILE A 821 -16.04 -0.04 -45.23
CA ILE A 821 -14.97 0.01 -44.22
C ILE A 821 -13.68 -0.55 -44.81
N SER A 822 -12.58 0.19 -44.74
CA SER A 822 -11.26 -0.22 -45.26
C SER A 822 -10.54 -1.13 -44.25
N ILE A 823 -9.98 -2.26 -44.70
CA ILE A 823 -9.38 -3.28 -43.82
C ILE A 823 -7.87 -3.42 -44.08
N PRO A 824 -6.99 -3.33 -43.06
CA PRO A 824 -5.57 -3.64 -43.22
C PRO A 824 -5.33 -5.15 -43.39
N LYS A 825 -4.41 -5.53 -44.29
CA LYS A 825 -4.14 -6.92 -44.73
C LYS A 825 -3.80 -7.96 -43.65
N GLU A 826 -3.60 -7.56 -42.39
CA GLU A 826 -3.23 -8.48 -41.31
C GLU A 826 -4.18 -8.29 -40.12
N ARG A 827 -5.19 -9.18 -40.07
CA ARG A 827 -6.24 -9.34 -39.04
C ARG A 827 -7.34 -8.27 -39.03
N ALA A 828 -8.39 -8.54 -39.81
CA ALA A 828 -9.74 -8.19 -39.40
C ALA A 828 -10.63 -9.42 -39.44
N THR A 829 -11.37 -9.65 -38.35
CA THR A 829 -12.54 -10.52 -38.32
C THR A 829 -13.76 -9.64 -38.52
N VAL A 830 -14.33 -9.71 -39.72
CA VAL A 830 -15.65 -9.16 -40.04
C VAL A 830 -16.55 -10.38 -40.26
N ASP A 831 -17.40 -10.70 -39.29
CA ASP A 831 -18.35 -11.81 -39.44
C ASP A 831 -19.50 -11.39 -40.35
N VAL A 832 -19.28 -11.61 -41.65
CA VAL A 832 -20.29 -11.61 -42.70
C VAL A 832 -20.16 -12.96 -43.38
N TYR A 833 -21.10 -13.87 -43.11
CA TYR A 833 -21.05 -15.26 -43.57
C TYR A 833 -20.93 -15.33 -45.11
N ALA A 834 -19.77 -15.71 -45.64
CA ALA A 834 -19.62 -15.99 -47.06
C ALA A 834 -20.28 -17.34 -47.39
N VAL A 835 -21.49 -17.31 -47.95
CA VAL A 835 -22.30 -18.51 -48.21
C VAL A 835 -22.79 -18.51 -49.66
N ALA A 836 -22.22 -19.33 -50.55
CA ALA A 836 -22.66 -19.37 -51.95
C ALA A 836 -23.99 -20.13 -52.07
N SER A 837 -25.08 -19.46 -52.46
CA SER A 837 -26.35 -20.11 -52.85
C SER A 837 -26.14 -20.90 -54.15
N LEU A 838 -26.54 -22.17 -54.15
CA LEU A 838 -26.36 -23.10 -55.26
C LEU A 838 -27.69 -23.48 -55.92
N HIS A 839 -28.76 -23.55 -55.12
CA HIS A 839 -30.11 -23.88 -55.59
C HIS A 839 -31.13 -23.30 -54.60
N ALA A 840 -32.25 -22.74 -55.07
CA ALA A 840 -33.30 -22.22 -54.19
C ALA A 840 -34.68 -22.40 -54.85
N THR A 841 -35.67 -22.81 -54.05
CA THR A 841 -37.07 -22.93 -54.47
C THR A 841 -37.93 -21.93 -53.69
N TRP A 842 -38.62 -21.04 -54.41
CA TRP A 842 -39.41 -19.95 -53.85
C TRP A 842 -40.88 -20.09 -54.25
N LYS A 843 -41.80 -19.47 -53.49
CA LYS A 843 -43.26 -19.48 -53.76
C LYS A 843 -43.63 -18.99 -55.17
N GLN A 844 -42.77 -18.17 -55.79
CA GLN A 844 -42.97 -17.62 -57.13
C GLN A 844 -42.47 -18.55 -58.26
N THR A 845 -41.66 -19.57 -57.96
CA THR A 845 -40.99 -20.44 -58.95
C THR A 845 -41.36 -21.94 -58.84
N SER A 846 -42.06 -22.35 -57.78
CA SER A 846 -42.57 -23.71 -57.59
C SER A 846 -43.92 -23.69 -56.88
N GLN A 847 -44.86 -24.56 -57.28
CA GLN A 847 -46.12 -24.77 -56.55
C GLN A 847 -45.97 -25.79 -55.40
N SER A 848 -44.75 -26.23 -55.09
CA SER A 848 -44.50 -27.16 -53.98
C SER A 848 -44.79 -26.50 -52.62
N PRO A 849 -45.43 -27.23 -51.68
CA PRO A 849 -45.75 -26.69 -50.35
C PRO A 849 -44.51 -26.44 -49.48
N VAL A 850 -43.33 -27.00 -49.82
CA VAL A 850 -42.09 -26.84 -49.04
C VAL A 850 -41.05 -26.07 -49.84
N GLN A 851 -40.62 -24.93 -49.30
CA GLN A 851 -39.53 -24.11 -49.84
C GLN A 851 -38.21 -24.46 -49.17
N TRP A 852 -37.14 -24.49 -49.97
CA TRP A 852 -35.81 -24.85 -49.47
C TRP A 852 -34.67 -24.25 -50.30
N LEU A 853 -33.49 -24.17 -49.67
CA LEU A 853 -32.28 -23.54 -50.17
C LEU A 853 -31.09 -24.50 -50.00
N LEU A 854 -30.29 -24.68 -51.05
CA LEU A 854 -28.98 -25.33 -51.00
C LEU A 854 -27.88 -24.27 -51.06
N ALA A 855 -27.00 -24.24 -50.06
CA ALA A 855 -25.91 -23.27 -50.00
C ALA A 855 -24.59 -23.90 -49.54
N ARG A 856 -23.45 -23.32 -49.93
CA ARG A 856 -22.11 -23.80 -49.57
C ARG A 856 -21.37 -22.76 -48.74
N SER A 857 -20.74 -23.21 -47.66
CA SER A 857 -19.80 -22.42 -46.88
C SER A 857 -18.62 -23.28 -46.44
N GLY A 858 -17.39 -22.85 -46.75
CA GLY A 858 -16.18 -23.61 -46.46
C GLY A 858 -16.20 -25.02 -47.07
N THR A 859 -16.05 -26.04 -46.21
CA THR A 859 -16.06 -27.47 -46.58
C THR A 859 -17.44 -28.13 -46.41
N ALA A 860 -18.49 -27.35 -46.15
CA ALA A 860 -19.84 -27.87 -45.94
C ALA A 860 -20.86 -27.32 -46.93
N ILE A 861 -21.86 -28.16 -47.21
CA ILE A 861 -23.05 -27.83 -47.98
C ILE A 861 -24.27 -27.94 -47.06
N PHE A 862 -25.11 -26.93 -47.08
CA PHE A 862 -26.28 -26.76 -46.23
C PHE A 862 -27.54 -26.87 -47.07
N ALA A 863 -28.47 -27.73 -46.69
CA ALA A 863 -29.84 -27.69 -47.19
C ALA A 863 -30.74 -27.11 -46.08
N SER A 864 -31.22 -25.90 -46.28
CA SER A 864 -32.07 -25.16 -45.36
C SER A 864 -33.53 -25.21 -45.82
N PHE A 865 -34.46 -25.53 -44.92
CA PHE A 865 -35.89 -25.60 -45.21
C PHE A 865 -36.64 -24.46 -44.53
N ARG A 866 -37.56 -23.83 -45.26
CA ARG A 866 -38.39 -22.75 -44.74
C ARG A 866 -39.48 -23.31 -43.82
N GLY A 867 -39.72 -22.66 -42.68
CA GLY A 867 -40.98 -22.79 -41.95
C GLY A 867 -42.06 -21.87 -42.54
N THR A 868 -43.26 -21.85 -41.97
CA THR A 868 -44.39 -21.13 -42.56
C THR A 868 -44.94 -20.03 -41.64
N ASP A 869 -45.51 -18.97 -42.23
CA ASP A 869 -46.15 -17.83 -41.55
C ASP A 869 -47.59 -17.60 -42.04
N ASP A 870 -48.18 -18.55 -42.78
CA ASP A 870 -49.45 -18.39 -43.52
C ASP A 870 -50.59 -19.21 -42.90
N VAL A 871 -51.82 -18.68 -42.95
CA VAL A 871 -53.00 -19.26 -42.26
C VAL A 871 -53.48 -20.59 -42.90
N GLN A 872 -53.01 -20.93 -44.11
CA GLN A 872 -53.33 -22.20 -44.79
C GLN A 872 -52.71 -23.43 -44.10
N ASP A 873 -51.73 -23.27 -43.21
CA ASP A 873 -51.05 -24.39 -42.54
C ASP A 873 -51.72 -24.86 -41.24
N ALA A 874 -52.78 -24.17 -40.80
CA ALA A 874 -53.63 -24.69 -39.73
C ALA A 874 -54.13 -26.12 -40.06
N ALA A 875 -54.30 -26.46 -41.35
CA ALA A 875 -54.68 -27.80 -41.80
C ALA A 875 -53.55 -28.85 -41.69
N ILE A 876 -52.28 -28.46 -41.79
CA ILE A 876 -51.12 -29.36 -41.65
C ILE A 876 -50.86 -29.67 -40.17
N ASP A 877 -50.98 -28.66 -39.29
CA ASP A 877 -50.92 -28.83 -37.83
C ASP A 877 -52.12 -29.62 -37.27
N LEU A 878 -53.31 -29.49 -37.90
CA LEU A 878 -54.50 -30.31 -37.59
C LEU A 878 -54.38 -31.76 -38.11
N SER A 879 -53.40 -32.07 -38.96
CA SER A 879 -53.18 -33.39 -39.60
C SER A 879 -52.02 -34.19 -38.98
N ALA A 880 -51.80 -34.05 -37.66
CA ALA A 880 -50.76 -34.73 -36.90
C ALA A 880 -51.06 -36.23 -36.64
N VAL A 881 -51.29 -37.01 -37.70
CA VAL A 881 -51.41 -38.46 -37.63
C VAL A 881 -50.03 -39.09 -37.89
N PRO A 882 -49.49 -39.91 -36.96
CA PRO A 882 -48.20 -40.55 -37.15
C PRO A 882 -48.28 -41.62 -38.26
N ASP A 883 -47.46 -41.48 -39.30
CA ASP A 883 -47.28 -42.47 -40.36
C ASP A 883 -46.16 -43.44 -39.97
N THR A 884 -46.53 -44.70 -39.70
CA THR A 884 -45.60 -45.77 -39.35
C THR A 884 -45.32 -46.73 -40.51
N VAL A 885 -45.80 -46.44 -41.72
CA VAL A 885 -45.70 -47.32 -42.89
C VAL A 885 -44.46 -46.97 -43.72
N ARG A 886 -44.19 -45.69 -43.97
CA ARG A 886 -43.11 -45.24 -44.89
C ARG A 886 -41.71 -45.71 -44.53
N PHE A 887 -41.37 -45.69 -43.25
CA PHE A 887 -40.07 -46.14 -42.74
C PHE A 887 -40.19 -47.37 -41.84
N LYS A 888 -41.17 -48.24 -42.13
CA LYS A 888 -41.45 -49.47 -41.36
C LYS A 888 -40.22 -50.37 -41.22
N GLU A 889 -39.40 -50.45 -42.27
CA GLU A 889 -38.14 -51.21 -42.27
C GLU A 889 -37.10 -50.70 -41.26
N HIS A 890 -37.22 -49.45 -40.82
CA HIS A 890 -36.36 -48.83 -39.81
C HIS A 890 -37.05 -48.68 -38.45
N CYS A 891 -38.33 -49.07 -38.34
CA CYS A 891 -39.19 -48.94 -37.17
C CYS A 891 -39.32 -47.49 -36.65
N ILE A 892 -39.27 -46.50 -37.55
CA ILE A 892 -39.41 -45.08 -37.23
C ILE A 892 -40.73 -44.59 -37.83
N GLY A 893 -41.58 -43.96 -37.02
CA GLY A 893 -42.76 -43.25 -37.51
C GLY A 893 -42.43 -41.78 -37.79
N VAL A 894 -43.17 -41.14 -38.69
CA VAL A 894 -42.98 -39.72 -39.04
C VAL A 894 -44.33 -38.98 -39.04
N HIS A 895 -44.30 -37.66 -38.92
CA HIS A 895 -45.49 -36.84 -39.07
C HIS A 895 -46.07 -36.98 -40.49
N GLY A 896 -47.26 -37.59 -40.62
CA GLY A 896 -47.83 -37.97 -41.91
C GLY A 896 -48.06 -36.79 -42.87
N GLY A 897 -48.57 -35.66 -42.35
CA GLY A 897 -48.75 -34.42 -43.12
C GLY A 897 -47.44 -33.86 -43.69
N MET A 898 -46.42 -33.68 -42.84
CA MET A 898 -45.11 -33.17 -43.26
C MET A 898 -44.36 -34.12 -44.19
N ALA A 899 -44.46 -35.44 -43.97
CA ALA A 899 -43.88 -36.42 -44.88
C ALA A 899 -44.60 -36.40 -46.24
N HIS A 900 -45.93 -36.24 -46.26
CA HIS A 900 -46.68 -36.10 -47.51
C HIS A 900 -46.28 -34.84 -48.27
N ALA A 901 -46.10 -33.71 -47.59
CA ALA A 901 -45.65 -32.45 -48.21
C ALA A 901 -44.27 -32.55 -48.88
N LEU A 902 -43.37 -33.40 -48.37
CA LEU A 902 -42.06 -33.66 -48.98
C LEU A 902 -42.10 -34.61 -50.19
N GLU A 903 -43.09 -35.51 -50.24
CA GLU A 903 -43.17 -36.61 -51.21
C GLU A 903 -44.28 -36.44 -52.26
N GLN A 904 -45.04 -35.36 -52.20
CA GLN A 904 -46.16 -35.13 -53.11
C GLN A 904 -45.67 -35.07 -54.57
N ASP A 905 -46.30 -35.85 -55.45
CA ASP A 905 -46.07 -35.86 -56.90
C ASP A 905 -47.38 -35.44 -57.61
N GLY A 906 -47.32 -34.42 -58.46
CA GLY A 906 -48.44 -33.95 -59.28
C GLY A 906 -47.97 -33.14 -60.48
N ASP A 907 -48.88 -32.85 -61.43
CA ASP A 907 -48.54 -32.21 -62.72
C ASP A 907 -47.85 -30.83 -62.58
N GLU A 908 -47.92 -30.19 -61.40
CA GLU A 908 -47.26 -28.91 -61.08
C GLU A 908 -46.56 -28.87 -59.70
N VAL A 909 -46.59 -29.97 -58.93
CA VAL A 909 -45.99 -30.07 -57.59
C VAL A 909 -44.77 -30.98 -57.63
N SER A 910 -43.60 -30.44 -57.26
CA SER A 910 -42.35 -31.19 -57.29
C SER A 910 -42.13 -31.98 -56.00
N ASN A 911 -41.74 -33.24 -56.16
CA ASN A 911 -41.33 -34.11 -55.06
C ASN A 911 -39.99 -33.62 -54.50
N VAL A 912 -40.07 -32.91 -53.38
CA VAL A 912 -38.95 -32.21 -52.74
C VAL A 912 -37.82 -33.17 -52.37
N VAL A 913 -38.14 -34.43 -52.03
CA VAL A 913 -37.12 -35.47 -51.78
C VAL A 913 -36.31 -35.74 -53.05
N ASN A 914 -36.97 -35.89 -54.20
CA ASN A 914 -36.28 -36.13 -55.48
C ASN A 914 -35.50 -34.89 -55.94
N ASP A 915 -36.04 -33.69 -55.72
CA ASP A 915 -35.39 -32.43 -56.06
C ASP A 915 -34.10 -32.21 -55.26
N VAL A 916 -34.16 -32.41 -53.94
CA VAL A 916 -32.97 -32.32 -53.07
C VAL A 916 -31.93 -33.36 -53.48
N LEU A 917 -32.34 -34.59 -53.80
CA LEU A 917 -31.43 -35.63 -54.30
C LEU A 917 -30.79 -35.25 -55.65
N GLY A 918 -31.55 -34.62 -56.55
CA GLY A 918 -31.05 -34.12 -57.83
C GLY A 918 -30.01 -33.01 -57.64
N ALA A 919 -30.33 -32.02 -56.80
CA ALA A 919 -29.44 -30.90 -56.51
C ALA A 919 -28.17 -31.37 -55.79
N LEU A 920 -28.26 -32.31 -54.85
CA LEU A 920 -27.09 -32.90 -54.20
C LEU A 920 -26.21 -33.66 -55.20
N LYS A 921 -26.78 -34.43 -56.13
CA LYS A 921 -25.98 -35.09 -57.19
C LYS A 921 -25.24 -34.08 -58.08
N GLN A 922 -25.86 -32.93 -58.36
CA GLN A 922 -25.27 -31.90 -59.21
C GLN A 922 -24.21 -31.07 -58.49
N HIS A 923 -24.42 -30.77 -57.20
CA HIS A 923 -23.65 -29.75 -56.50
C HIS A 923 -22.74 -30.28 -55.38
N HIS A 924 -22.98 -31.47 -54.83
CA HIS A 924 -22.18 -32.01 -53.72
C HIS A 924 -20.83 -32.56 -54.21
N ARG A 925 -19.73 -32.14 -53.56
CA ARG A 925 -18.37 -32.59 -53.91
C ARG A 925 -17.88 -33.67 -52.95
N VAL A 926 -17.02 -34.56 -53.44
CA VAL A 926 -16.40 -35.62 -52.62
C VAL A 926 -15.62 -34.99 -51.46
N GLY A 927 -15.99 -35.35 -50.22
CA GLY A 927 -15.37 -34.84 -49.00
C GLY A 927 -16.08 -33.66 -48.34
N GLU A 928 -17.13 -33.10 -48.95
CA GLU A 928 -17.95 -32.06 -48.31
C GLU A 928 -18.85 -32.64 -47.21
N GLN A 929 -19.07 -31.87 -46.14
CA GLN A 929 -19.99 -32.24 -45.08
C GLN A 929 -21.40 -31.74 -45.40
N LEU A 930 -22.39 -32.63 -45.38
CA LEU A 930 -23.80 -32.27 -45.64
C LEU A 930 -24.51 -31.93 -44.33
N VAL A 931 -25.00 -30.71 -44.22
CA VAL A 931 -25.75 -30.19 -43.08
C VAL A 931 -27.19 -29.90 -43.50
N LEU A 932 -28.17 -30.37 -42.74
CA LEU A 932 -29.58 -30.04 -42.94
C LEU A 932 -30.03 -29.08 -41.85
N CYS A 933 -30.71 -27.98 -42.18
CA CYS A 933 -31.16 -27.01 -41.19
C CYS A 933 -32.53 -26.38 -41.49
N GLY A 934 -33.11 -25.71 -40.51
CA GLY A 934 -34.38 -25.01 -40.66
C GLY A 934 -34.94 -24.51 -39.33
N HIS A 935 -35.79 -23.48 -39.40
CA HIS A 935 -36.48 -22.88 -38.25
C HIS A 935 -37.96 -23.30 -38.22
N SER A 936 -38.56 -23.46 -37.03
CA SER A 936 -39.96 -23.84 -36.85
C SER A 936 -40.31 -25.11 -37.65
N LEU A 937 -41.41 -25.13 -38.40
CA LEU A 937 -41.80 -26.23 -39.31
C LEU A 937 -40.68 -26.65 -40.28
N GLY A 938 -39.83 -25.70 -40.70
CA GLY A 938 -38.65 -25.95 -41.53
C GLY A 938 -37.67 -26.93 -40.91
N GLY A 939 -37.45 -26.85 -39.59
CA GLY A 939 -36.60 -27.82 -38.91
C GLY A 939 -37.25 -29.22 -38.81
N GLY A 940 -38.57 -29.32 -38.85
CA GLY A 940 -39.28 -30.60 -38.96
C GLY A 940 -39.07 -31.25 -40.33
N TYR A 941 -39.13 -30.46 -41.41
CA TYR A 941 -38.78 -30.94 -42.75
C TYR A 941 -37.32 -31.40 -42.85
N ALA A 942 -36.39 -30.69 -42.21
CA ALA A 942 -34.98 -31.08 -42.17
C ALA A 942 -34.77 -32.46 -41.52
N GLN A 943 -35.50 -32.78 -40.45
CA GLN A 943 -35.42 -34.09 -39.77
C GLN A 943 -35.98 -35.24 -40.63
N ILE A 944 -37.13 -35.05 -41.28
CA ILE A 944 -37.72 -36.07 -42.16
C ILE A 944 -36.86 -36.24 -43.43
N MET A 945 -36.31 -35.16 -43.98
CA MET A 945 -35.37 -35.23 -45.10
C MET A 945 -34.11 -36.00 -44.74
N ALA A 946 -33.55 -35.79 -43.53
CA ALA A 946 -32.40 -36.55 -43.06
C ALA A 946 -32.66 -38.07 -43.09
N LEU A 947 -33.87 -38.48 -42.68
CA LEU A 947 -34.27 -39.89 -42.71
C LEU A 947 -34.36 -40.45 -44.14
N HIS A 948 -34.88 -39.67 -45.11
CA HIS A 948 -34.89 -40.05 -46.52
C HIS A 948 -33.50 -40.17 -47.15
N LEU A 949 -32.56 -39.30 -46.78
CA LEU A 949 -31.18 -39.37 -47.29
C LEU A 949 -30.43 -40.56 -46.68
N LEU A 950 -30.59 -40.78 -45.38
CA LEU A 950 -29.94 -41.88 -44.67
C LEU A 950 -30.47 -43.26 -45.13
N SER A 951 -31.78 -43.42 -45.39
CA SER A 951 -32.34 -44.68 -45.91
C SER A 951 -31.79 -45.04 -47.30
N ARG A 952 -31.44 -44.02 -48.09
CA ARG A 952 -30.80 -44.16 -49.42
C ARG A 952 -29.27 -44.25 -49.36
N LYS A 953 -28.70 -44.45 -48.17
CA LYS A 953 -27.24 -44.58 -47.91
C LYS A 953 -26.41 -43.33 -48.21
N LEU A 954 -27.02 -42.14 -48.24
CA LEU A 954 -26.27 -40.87 -48.31
C LEU A 954 -25.76 -40.46 -46.93
N SER A 955 -24.56 -39.86 -46.87
CA SER A 955 -23.96 -39.37 -45.63
C SER A 955 -24.49 -37.99 -45.30
N VAL A 956 -25.23 -37.88 -44.20
CA VAL A 956 -25.58 -36.59 -43.56
C VAL A 956 -24.64 -36.40 -42.38
N SER A 957 -23.91 -35.28 -42.36
CA SER A 957 -22.93 -34.96 -41.33
C SER A 957 -23.58 -34.34 -40.10
N ALA A 958 -24.60 -33.51 -40.28
CA ALA A 958 -25.31 -32.84 -39.20
C ALA A 958 -26.75 -32.48 -39.60
N VAL A 959 -27.65 -32.50 -38.61
CA VAL A 959 -29.00 -31.93 -38.70
C VAL A 959 -29.12 -30.90 -37.58
N ARG A 960 -29.42 -29.65 -37.94
CA ARG A 960 -29.32 -28.43 -37.13
C ARG A 960 -30.65 -27.68 -37.18
N THR A 961 -31.52 -27.88 -36.20
CA THR A 961 -32.89 -27.36 -36.25
C THR A 961 -33.17 -26.38 -35.12
N PHE A 962 -33.94 -25.34 -35.39
CA PHE A 962 -34.24 -24.25 -34.46
C PHE A 962 -35.76 -24.16 -34.21
N GLY A 963 -36.23 -24.39 -32.99
CA GLY A 963 -37.66 -24.31 -32.63
C GLY A 963 -38.58 -25.29 -33.40
N ALA A 964 -38.05 -26.42 -33.87
CA ALA A 964 -38.80 -27.37 -34.69
C ALA A 964 -39.74 -28.29 -33.89
N PRO A 965 -40.91 -28.66 -34.43
CA PRO A 965 -41.81 -29.58 -33.75
C PRO A 965 -41.25 -31.00 -33.65
N HIS A 966 -41.79 -31.80 -32.71
CA HIS A 966 -41.53 -33.23 -32.65
C HIS A 966 -42.21 -33.96 -33.82
N VAL A 967 -41.43 -34.36 -34.82
CA VAL A 967 -41.94 -34.96 -36.07
C VAL A 967 -41.60 -36.44 -36.25
N LEU A 968 -40.84 -37.04 -35.32
CA LEU A 968 -40.39 -38.43 -35.39
C LEU A 968 -40.92 -39.25 -34.20
N VAL A 969 -41.35 -40.48 -34.48
CA VAL A 969 -41.79 -41.45 -33.47
C VAL A 969 -40.71 -42.54 -33.32
N PRO A 970 -40.07 -42.67 -32.14
CA PRO A 970 -39.00 -43.64 -31.92
C PRO A 970 -39.47 -45.10 -31.95
N PRO A 971 -38.60 -46.06 -32.32
CA PRO A 971 -38.86 -47.49 -32.17
C PRO A 971 -38.97 -47.89 -30.69
N LYS A 972 -39.89 -48.80 -30.35
CA LYS A 972 -40.17 -49.24 -28.96
C LYS A 972 -38.93 -49.66 -28.15
N ASN A 973 -37.90 -50.21 -28.79
CA ASN A 973 -36.67 -50.68 -28.11
C ASN A 973 -35.43 -49.80 -28.36
N ARG A 974 -35.55 -48.61 -29.00
CA ARG A 974 -34.44 -47.68 -29.35
C ARG A 974 -33.19 -48.32 -30.01
N SER A 975 -33.31 -49.56 -30.48
CA SER A 975 -32.21 -50.40 -30.99
C SER A 975 -32.01 -50.33 -32.50
N SER A 976 -32.80 -49.51 -33.21
CA SER A 976 -32.64 -49.30 -34.64
C SER A 976 -31.33 -48.55 -34.91
N GLN A 977 -30.46 -49.14 -35.72
CA GLN A 977 -29.19 -48.52 -36.14
C GLN A 977 -29.44 -47.18 -36.86
N MET A 978 -30.55 -47.06 -37.59
CA MET A 978 -30.96 -45.84 -38.27
C MET A 978 -31.33 -44.73 -37.27
N TRP A 979 -32.11 -45.10 -36.23
CA TRP A 979 -32.49 -44.17 -35.16
C TRP A 979 -31.27 -43.64 -34.41
N GLN A 980 -30.33 -44.51 -34.06
CA GLN A 980 -29.09 -44.12 -33.37
C GLN A 980 -28.22 -43.19 -34.23
N LYS A 981 -28.12 -43.48 -35.54
CA LYS A 981 -27.37 -42.64 -36.48
C LYS A 981 -28.01 -41.27 -36.66
N LEU A 982 -29.32 -41.21 -36.88
CA LEU A 982 -30.06 -39.95 -36.99
C LEU A 982 -30.00 -39.14 -35.69
N HIS A 983 -30.13 -39.81 -34.55
CA HIS A 983 -30.01 -39.16 -33.25
C HIS A 983 -28.61 -38.55 -33.04
N ALA A 984 -27.54 -39.29 -33.38
CA ALA A 984 -26.17 -38.83 -33.16
C ALA A 984 -25.79 -37.58 -33.97
N ILE A 985 -26.42 -37.38 -35.13
CA ILE A 985 -26.14 -36.23 -36.01
C ILE A 985 -27.12 -35.07 -35.83
N THR A 986 -28.26 -35.29 -35.15
CA THR A 986 -29.29 -34.28 -34.94
C THR A 986 -29.05 -33.49 -33.66
N GLN A 987 -28.89 -32.19 -33.81
CA GLN A 987 -28.92 -31.22 -32.72
C GLN A 987 -30.13 -30.31 -32.92
N HIS A 988 -30.91 -30.21 -31.86
CA HIS A 988 -32.14 -29.46 -31.83
C HIS A 988 -31.98 -28.31 -30.84
N TRP A 989 -31.94 -27.08 -31.35
CA TRP A 989 -31.99 -25.88 -30.54
C TRP A 989 -33.43 -25.46 -30.42
N VAL A 990 -34.04 -25.86 -29.32
CA VAL A 990 -35.22 -25.15 -28.87
C VAL A 990 -34.72 -23.80 -28.35
N HIS A 991 -35.32 -22.69 -28.76
CA HIS A 991 -35.19 -21.48 -27.96
C HIS A 991 -35.64 -21.87 -26.55
N ASP A 992 -34.97 -21.46 -25.46
CA ASP A 992 -35.35 -21.84 -24.06
C ASP A 992 -36.81 -21.43 -23.66
N TRP A 993 -37.60 -20.92 -24.61
CA TRP A 993 -38.97 -20.38 -24.52
C TRP A 993 -39.94 -20.89 -25.60
N ASP A 994 -39.49 -21.68 -26.58
CA ASP A 994 -40.41 -22.50 -27.39
C ASP A 994 -40.54 -23.86 -26.66
N PRO A 995 -41.76 -24.38 -26.41
CA PRO A 995 -41.96 -25.62 -25.67
C PRO A 995 -41.59 -26.88 -26.45
#